data_AF-A0A7Y8L264-F1
#
_entry.id   AF-A0A7Y8L264-F1
#
_cell.length_a   1.000
_cell.length_b   1.000
_cell.length_c   1.000
_cell.angle_alpha   90.00
_cell.angle_beta   90.00
_cell.angle_gamma   90.00
#
_symmetry.space_group_name_H-M   'P 1'
#
loop_
_entity.id
_entity.type
_entity.pdbx_description
1 polymer ?
#
loop_
_entity_poly.entity_id
_entity_poly.type
_entity_poly.pdbx_seq_one_letter_code
_entity_poly.pdbx_strand_id
1 'polypeptide(L)'
;MKFKLTVIFFLFFSYYNFCQSNSLEINYLDKTFLIPAEKINENFYFSLNDFADVMELSYNFIYESGKIELRVEQNKLIFTSRNPFAVFQKIGEPLPVIYQLQTSVVIKNNKFFAPLNSSIYPLSELINCFITSISENRIRILPRRFDPGLTSKIESVHIDEINTGTVIKIRADNKIPLFSIFYGTGSLNVIVRNSELKGSFYSKLINPGFVDSIQAYTRESNVFFAFKLNSEETTAQIERSQDSTELLITIYPREESNWYEMESEHFRIIYREAHSSLVRHILSSAENSLKPLMILFNYTPSEKIVINTYDVSDYGFGATTTVPQNFLRLEIEPLEPGYEVVPYNERFQWLMSHELVHITVNDHSNDIEDFFRSIFSKVPPEQIQPVSVLFSLLTNYSRYTSRWHQEAPAVFIETWFSGGYGRTLGSFDEMYFRTMMIDSIDFPTHLELETILSHKSIFLENIFYLYGTRFITYLTLKYGKEKMLQWFKPDEGDFYSGFINKFENVFGEELENAWENFSKYEKDFQQSNINILNSVEFTPKRNISDESFGWVTQPYFDKDSKNILFGYHRTGELAKIVRFDLNTGNYIELTSMPSPSMIQVSSTAYDSKNKLFFFTTNNNQLYRDIWVVDAYSGKKTLLFEDCRTGSLTVSSQTHELWGVQHDGGRATLVYSQFPYEFLNAVYPFDIGDEIQQLSSNSNGKYLAAVLHKSTGQQSIILIETESLKNSLPVKYRIISSVGSPENPSWSSDDNFIFWNAYNNGVSNIYRLDINNFEVTAISHTLKGFFRPIAVSRDSLFVFEFGMEGFIPKIIPNLKAKKLPAIQYLGQKILNLDESLFNWVLKPANKKTEQNNFRAEESYNGLQNLKIQSFIPVITGFQKQKVLGFFTHISDPLLEHDLSIEAGYSPFNEVPAGPKFHFRLKYDYLQKFGLGIDQNATDFYDLFNSRKRGMIGTKLRTSYTFFWLYDNPLKIKHHTEVAYYTNVEFINDNLVRVSEPDFSVFQTNLNIKDIRRTIGSSDYESGNEFNFTILGFHTYLNSLNEFAVEGHAEWDRYFLWLFDHNVFHFKLAGGYHYVNEKIFQARYFFGGFGNREVENTSVRQFRSLYRFPGVPMYSIPAERFVKLMFENAFPPIRFGNISLGQHYLNHIDFSIYAQGLVARTPVADTFVSLGAQIDFLFKHWFNLETTFSAGIAKAWFSNSSEWEWFLSYKLLKN
;
A
#
# COMPACT_ATOMS: atom_id res chain seq x y z
N MET A 1 19.54 -57.66 21.80
CA MET A 1 20.35 -58.65 22.53
C MET A 1 21.05 -57.94 23.70
N LYS A 2 20.69 -58.29 24.95
CA LYS A 2 21.34 -57.98 26.27
C LYS A 2 21.59 -56.48 26.57
N PHE A 3 20.84 -55.74 27.38
CA PHE A 3 20.24 -55.93 28.72
C PHE A 3 21.21 -56.40 29.83
N LYS A 4 21.61 -55.47 30.71
CA LYS A 4 21.70 -55.59 32.18
C LYS A 4 21.81 -54.16 32.77
N LEU A 5 20.73 -53.60 33.31
CA LEU A 5 20.25 -53.73 34.69
C LEU A 5 21.29 -53.29 35.74
N THR A 6 21.02 -52.14 36.36
CA THR A 6 20.96 -52.05 37.83
C THR A 6 19.68 -51.33 38.21
N VAL A 7 18.93 -51.98 39.08
CA VAL A 7 17.55 -51.75 39.49
C VAL A 7 17.57 -51.24 40.93
N ILE A 8 16.83 -50.16 41.18
CA ILE A 8 16.03 -49.86 42.39
C ILE A 8 16.78 -49.85 43.74
N PHE A 9 16.89 -48.67 44.35
CA PHE A 9 16.35 -48.39 45.69
C PHE A 9 16.52 -46.90 46.02
N PHE A 10 15.48 -46.09 45.78
CA PHE A 10 15.04 -44.94 46.60
C PHE A 10 13.80 -44.32 45.94
N LEU A 11 12.69 -45.05 46.01
CA LEU A 11 11.35 -44.55 45.73
C LEU A 11 10.54 -44.79 47.01
N PHE A 12 10.60 -43.83 47.94
CA PHE A 12 9.49 -43.48 48.83
C PHE A 12 9.81 -42.13 49.50
N PHE A 13 8.88 -41.18 49.36
CA PHE A 13 8.82 -39.85 49.97
C PHE A 13 9.77 -38.75 49.45
N SER A 14 9.36 -38.10 48.36
CA SER A 14 8.94 -36.68 48.42
C SER A 14 8.35 -36.26 47.06
N TYR A 15 7.02 -36.21 46.98
CA TYR A 15 6.30 -35.38 46.02
C TYR A 15 6.66 -33.92 46.34
N TYR A 16 7.60 -33.33 45.62
CA TYR A 16 7.65 -31.88 45.45
C TYR A 16 7.02 -31.59 44.11
N ASN A 17 5.70 -31.33 44.13
CA ASN A 17 5.12 -30.44 43.14
C ASN A 17 5.99 -29.17 43.14
N PHE A 18 6.55 -28.79 42.00
CA PHE A 18 6.89 -27.39 41.79
C PHE A 18 5.54 -26.65 41.84
N CYS A 19 5.19 -26.18 43.03
CA CYS A 19 4.05 -25.32 43.24
C CYS A 19 4.31 -24.08 42.40
N GLN A 20 3.55 -23.89 41.31
CA GLN A 20 3.30 -22.55 40.80
C GLN A 20 2.93 -21.70 42.02
N SER A 21 3.62 -20.59 42.27
CA SER A 21 3.27 -19.76 43.40
C SER A 21 1.85 -19.24 43.15
N ASN A 22 0.88 -19.71 43.94
CA ASN A 22 -0.49 -19.20 43.93
C ASN A 22 -0.58 -17.87 44.71
N SER A 23 0.42 -17.01 44.54
CA SER A 23 0.56 -15.77 45.28
C SER A 23 1.23 -14.70 44.42
N LEU A 24 0.72 -13.47 44.50
CA LEU A 24 1.34 -12.26 43.98
C LEU A 24 2.22 -11.64 45.07
N GLU A 25 3.48 -11.36 44.73
CA GLU A 25 4.40 -10.58 45.56
C GLU A 25 4.20 -9.08 45.31
N ILE A 26 3.95 -8.31 46.36
CA ILE A 26 3.79 -6.85 46.31
C ILE A 26 4.93 -6.22 47.12
N ASN A 27 5.78 -5.45 46.44
CA ASN A 27 6.86 -4.69 47.07
C ASN A 27 6.43 -3.22 47.25
N TYR A 28 6.21 -2.79 48.49
CA TYR A 28 5.76 -1.44 48.86
C TYR A 28 6.52 -0.91 50.09
N LEU A 29 7.13 0.28 49.98
CA LEU A 29 7.87 0.95 51.08
C LEU A 29 8.88 0.03 51.81
N ASP A 30 9.72 -0.68 51.06
CA ASP A 30 10.74 -1.64 51.54
C ASP A 30 10.19 -2.86 52.29
N LYS A 31 8.88 -3.13 52.19
CA LYS A 31 8.23 -4.35 52.68
C LYS A 31 7.67 -5.17 51.52
N THR A 32 7.70 -6.49 51.69
CA THR A 32 7.17 -7.47 50.74
C THR A 32 5.93 -8.12 51.32
N PHE A 33 4.83 -8.09 50.58
CA PHE A 33 3.57 -8.76 50.92
C PHE A 33 3.28 -9.86 49.90
N LEU A 34 2.68 -10.96 50.36
CA LEU A 34 2.22 -12.04 49.47
C LEU A 34 0.70 -12.13 49.58
N ILE A 35 0.00 -11.90 48.47
CA ILE A 35 -1.46 -12.02 48.41
C ILE A 35 -1.88 -13.18 47.50
N PRO A 36 -3.04 -13.82 47.73
CA PRO A 36 -3.53 -14.91 46.89
C PRO A 36 -3.63 -14.51 45.41
N ALA A 37 -3.15 -15.40 44.54
CA ALA A 37 -3.24 -15.25 43.10
C ALA A 37 -3.40 -16.62 42.41
N GLU A 38 -4.00 -16.63 41.22
CA GLU A 38 -4.24 -17.85 40.44
C GLU A 38 -4.10 -17.56 38.94
N LYS A 39 -3.73 -18.58 38.16
CA LYS A 39 -3.71 -18.47 36.69
C LYS A 39 -5.04 -19.01 36.15
N ILE A 40 -5.84 -18.16 35.50
CA ILE A 40 -7.14 -18.51 34.91
C ILE A 40 -7.09 -18.14 33.43
N ASN A 41 -7.29 -19.11 32.55
CA ASN A 41 -7.19 -18.93 31.09
C ASN A 41 -5.92 -18.17 30.68
N GLU A 42 -4.77 -18.63 31.18
CA GLU A 42 -3.43 -18.05 30.96
C GLU A 42 -3.18 -16.63 31.53
N ASN A 43 -4.18 -15.96 32.10
CA ASN A 43 -4.00 -14.66 32.76
C ASN A 43 -3.72 -14.87 34.25
N PHE A 44 -2.79 -14.09 34.80
CA PHE A 44 -2.51 -14.07 36.22
C PHE A 44 -3.54 -13.19 36.93
N TYR A 45 -4.34 -13.77 37.81
CA TYR A 45 -5.36 -13.10 38.60
C TYR A 45 -4.89 -12.97 40.04
N PHE A 46 -5.16 -11.85 40.68
CA PHE A 46 -4.84 -11.61 42.08
C PHE A 46 -6.09 -11.22 42.86
N SER A 47 -6.10 -11.47 44.17
CA SER A 47 -7.23 -11.09 45.00
C SER A 47 -7.27 -9.59 45.22
N LEU A 48 -8.35 -8.95 44.77
CA LEU A 48 -8.62 -7.53 45.04
C LEU A 48 -8.87 -7.28 46.53
N ASN A 49 -9.43 -8.26 47.24
CA ASN A 49 -9.68 -8.20 48.67
C ASN A 49 -8.35 -8.04 49.43
N ASP A 50 -7.44 -8.99 49.24
CA ASP A 50 -6.16 -8.99 49.95
C ASP A 50 -5.25 -7.85 49.47
N PHE A 51 -5.36 -7.41 48.21
CA PHE A 51 -4.70 -6.19 47.73
C PHE A 51 -5.18 -4.95 48.50
N ALA A 52 -6.49 -4.85 48.73
CA ALA A 52 -7.07 -3.74 49.47
C ALA A 52 -6.65 -3.74 50.93
N ASP A 53 -6.53 -4.92 51.56
CA ASP A 53 -5.99 -5.06 52.92
C ASP A 53 -4.52 -4.61 53.00
N VAL A 54 -3.67 -5.04 52.05
CA VAL A 54 -2.25 -4.66 52.00
C VAL A 54 -2.06 -3.16 51.81
N MET A 55 -2.94 -2.53 51.03
CA MET A 55 -2.88 -1.10 50.72
C MET A 55 -3.73 -0.23 51.66
N GLU A 56 -4.28 -0.80 52.74
CA GLU A 56 -5.15 -0.13 53.71
C GLU A 56 -6.34 0.61 53.07
N LEU A 57 -6.90 0.06 52.00
CA LEU A 57 -8.06 0.64 51.28
C LEU A 57 -9.35 0.24 51.98
N SER A 58 -10.29 1.19 52.11
CA SER A 58 -11.66 0.83 52.49
C SER A 58 -12.37 0.14 51.34
N TYR A 59 -13.06 -0.99 51.58
CA TYR A 59 -13.80 -1.67 50.52
C TYR A 59 -15.18 -2.15 50.97
N ASN A 60 -16.12 -2.24 50.02
CA ASN A 60 -17.48 -2.78 50.25
C ASN A 60 -17.81 -3.86 49.23
N PHE A 61 -18.47 -4.93 49.67
CA PHE A 61 -18.90 -6.04 48.83
C PHE A 61 -20.42 -6.08 48.72
N ILE A 62 -20.92 -6.20 47.50
CA ILE A 62 -22.35 -6.39 47.23
C ILE A 62 -22.51 -7.70 46.47
N TYR A 63 -22.61 -8.82 47.21
CA TYR A 63 -22.69 -10.17 46.65
C TYR A 63 -23.87 -10.35 45.69
N GLU A 64 -25.02 -9.72 45.97
CA GLU A 64 -26.23 -9.76 45.13
C GLU A 64 -26.01 -9.18 43.73
N SER A 65 -25.09 -8.22 43.59
CA SER A 65 -24.76 -7.58 42.30
C SER A 65 -23.40 -7.99 41.75
N GLY A 66 -22.67 -8.86 42.46
CA GLY A 66 -21.32 -9.27 42.11
C GLY A 66 -20.33 -8.10 42.04
N LYS A 67 -20.42 -7.10 42.92
CA LYS A 67 -19.54 -5.91 42.89
C LYS A 67 -18.59 -5.86 44.10
N ILE A 68 -17.35 -5.47 43.83
CA ILE A 68 -16.39 -5.00 44.84
C ILE A 68 -16.07 -3.54 44.56
N GLU A 69 -16.17 -2.74 45.60
CA GLU A 69 -15.90 -1.31 45.56
C GLU A 69 -14.73 -1.00 46.48
N LEU A 70 -13.61 -0.52 45.92
CA LEU A 70 -12.43 -0.08 46.64
C LEU A 70 -12.46 1.46 46.74
N ARG A 71 -12.09 2.03 47.89
CA ARG A 71 -12.13 3.47 48.17
C ARG A 71 -10.90 3.94 48.94
N VAL A 72 -10.33 5.06 48.48
CA VAL A 72 -9.24 5.79 49.12
C VAL A 72 -9.50 7.28 48.96
N GLU A 73 -9.51 8.04 50.06
CA GLU A 73 -9.75 9.49 50.02
C GLU A 73 -11.00 9.86 49.20
N GLN A 74 -10.83 10.61 48.10
CA GLN A 74 -11.88 10.99 47.16
C GLN A 74 -11.97 10.05 45.94
N ASN A 75 -11.26 8.92 45.90
CA ASN A 75 -11.25 8.00 44.77
C ASN A 75 -11.99 6.71 45.11
N LYS A 76 -12.73 6.20 44.13
CA LYS A 76 -13.46 4.95 44.18
C LYS A 76 -13.19 4.14 42.92
N LEU A 77 -12.97 2.84 43.06
CA LEU A 77 -12.80 1.91 41.94
C LEU A 77 -13.74 0.72 42.13
N ILE A 78 -14.58 0.46 41.14
CA ILE A 78 -15.57 -0.63 41.17
C ILE A 78 -15.17 -1.70 40.17
N PHE A 79 -15.13 -2.94 40.63
CA PHE A 79 -15.08 -4.11 39.76
C PHE A 79 -16.39 -4.89 39.87
N THR A 80 -16.88 -5.40 38.74
CA THR A 80 -18.09 -6.24 38.68
C THR A 80 -17.71 -7.62 38.16
N SER A 81 -18.20 -8.68 38.79
CA SER A 81 -17.93 -10.06 38.37
C SER A 81 -18.54 -10.33 37.00
N ARG A 82 -17.86 -11.14 36.17
CA ARG A 82 -18.24 -11.44 34.78
C ARG A 82 -18.35 -10.20 33.89
N ASN A 83 -17.72 -9.10 34.30
CA ASN A 83 -17.65 -7.85 33.55
C ASN A 83 -16.15 -7.49 33.38
N PRO A 84 -15.66 -7.27 32.15
CA PRO A 84 -14.27 -6.93 31.88
C PRO A 84 -14.02 -5.42 31.99
N PHE A 85 -14.78 -4.68 32.78
CA PHE A 85 -14.57 -3.24 32.99
C PHE A 85 -14.42 -2.92 34.48
N ALA A 86 -13.44 -2.07 34.78
CA ALA A 86 -13.28 -1.43 36.08
C ALA A 86 -13.69 0.04 35.97
N VAL A 87 -14.51 0.49 36.92
CA VAL A 87 -15.11 1.83 36.90
C VAL A 87 -14.45 2.66 37.99
N PHE A 88 -13.58 3.58 37.60
CA PHE A 88 -12.95 4.55 38.49
C PHE A 88 -13.80 5.81 38.58
N GLN A 89 -14.00 6.35 39.77
CA GLN A 89 -14.77 7.55 40.01
C GLN A 89 -14.10 8.38 41.09
N LYS A 90 -13.90 9.66 40.81
CA LYS A 90 -13.52 10.64 41.82
C LYS A 90 -14.79 11.26 42.42
N ILE A 91 -14.90 11.22 43.74
CA ILE A 91 -16.01 11.75 44.53
C ILE A 91 -16.06 13.26 44.31
N GLY A 92 -17.10 13.72 43.59
CA GLY A 92 -17.28 15.12 43.19
C GLY A 92 -17.18 15.37 41.69
N GLU A 93 -16.62 14.43 40.91
CA GLU A 93 -16.66 14.48 39.44
C GLU A 93 -17.93 13.77 38.92
N PRO A 94 -18.60 14.34 37.90
CA PRO A 94 -19.92 13.85 37.47
C PRO A 94 -19.87 12.49 36.78
N LEU A 95 -18.72 12.04 36.27
CA LEU A 95 -18.62 10.91 35.36
C LEU A 95 -17.43 9.99 35.72
N PRO A 96 -17.62 8.67 35.71
CA PRO A 96 -16.55 7.73 35.97
C PRO A 96 -15.65 7.51 34.75
N VAL A 97 -14.37 7.23 34.98
CA VAL A 97 -13.41 6.72 33.99
C VAL A 97 -13.52 5.20 33.95
N ILE A 98 -13.64 4.63 32.75
CA ILE A 98 -13.80 3.18 32.56
C ILE A 98 -12.50 2.60 32.02
N TYR A 99 -11.96 1.62 32.73
CA TYR A 99 -10.80 0.84 32.33
C TYR A 99 -11.24 -0.52 31.83
N GLN A 100 -10.84 -0.89 30.62
CA GLN A 100 -11.08 -2.22 30.07
C GLN A 100 -10.01 -3.18 30.59
N LEU A 101 -10.47 -4.30 31.15
CA LEU A 101 -9.68 -5.41 31.62
C LEU A 101 -9.48 -6.42 30.48
N GLN A 102 -8.36 -7.14 30.49
CA GLN A 102 -8.09 -8.21 29.53
C GLN A 102 -9.16 -9.32 29.58
N THR A 103 -9.72 -9.55 30.76
CA THR A 103 -10.73 -10.56 31.04
C THR A 103 -11.62 -10.11 32.20
N SER A 104 -12.76 -10.78 32.39
CA SER A 104 -13.70 -10.45 33.46
C SER A 104 -13.16 -10.81 34.84
N VAL A 105 -13.56 -10.03 35.85
CA VAL A 105 -13.34 -10.36 37.27
C VAL A 105 -14.14 -11.60 37.66
N VAL A 106 -13.52 -12.51 38.40
CA VAL A 106 -14.16 -13.76 38.84
C VAL A 106 -14.28 -13.79 40.36
N ILE A 107 -15.33 -14.44 40.87
CA ILE A 107 -15.50 -14.66 42.31
C ILE A 107 -15.16 -16.11 42.60
N LYS A 108 -14.21 -16.34 43.52
CA LYS A 108 -13.81 -17.67 43.98
C LYS A 108 -13.56 -17.62 45.49
N ASN A 109 -14.07 -18.61 46.23
CA ASN A 109 -13.93 -18.69 47.69
C ASN A 109 -14.30 -17.37 48.41
N ASN A 110 -15.41 -16.73 48.02
CA ASN A 110 -15.86 -15.42 48.52
C ASN A 110 -14.86 -14.26 48.35
N LYS A 111 -13.88 -14.36 47.43
CA LYS A 111 -12.95 -13.28 47.07
C LYS A 111 -13.08 -12.92 45.59
N PHE A 112 -12.87 -11.66 45.28
CA PHE A 112 -12.81 -11.14 43.92
C PHE A 112 -11.40 -11.24 43.38
N PHE A 113 -11.26 -11.83 42.21
CA PHE A 113 -10.00 -11.99 41.50
C PHE A 113 -10.06 -11.21 40.20
N ALA A 114 -9.11 -10.29 40.01
CA ALA A 114 -9.00 -9.48 38.79
C ALA A 114 -7.70 -9.79 38.03
N PRO A 115 -7.68 -9.66 36.69
CA PRO A 115 -6.48 -9.88 35.89
C PRO A 115 -5.42 -8.83 36.20
N LEU A 116 -4.22 -9.26 36.59
CA LEU A 116 -3.14 -8.41 37.11
C LEU A 116 -2.78 -7.28 36.14
N ASN A 117 -2.32 -7.63 34.94
CA ASN A 117 -1.74 -6.66 34.00
C ASN A 117 -2.68 -5.51 33.64
N SER A 118 -3.96 -5.82 33.36
CA SER A 118 -4.95 -4.79 33.05
C SER A 118 -5.54 -4.09 34.29
N SER A 119 -5.30 -4.61 35.50
CA SER A 119 -5.73 -3.96 36.74
C SER A 119 -4.67 -3.02 37.33
N ILE A 120 -3.41 -3.12 36.90
CA ILE A 120 -2.29 -2.29 37.38
C ILE A 120 -2.61 -0.79 37.25
N TYR A 121 -3.06 -0.36 36.07
CA TYR A 121 -3.35 1.05 35.82
C TYR A 121 -4.54 1.59 36.65
N PRO A 122 -5.73 0.97 36.65
CA PRO A 122 -6.84 1.44 37.48
C PRO A 122 -6.51 1.43 38.98
N LEU A 123 -5.74 0.45 39.46
CA LEU A 123 -5.30 0.41 40.85
C LEU A 123 -4.29 1.51 41.16
N SER A 124 -3.34 1.77 40.25
CA SER A 124 -2.38 2.88 40.32
C SER A 124 -3.09 4.24 40.45
N GLU A 125 -4.19 4.44 39.72
CA GLU A 125 -5.06 5.63 39.85
C GLU A 125 -5.77 5.70 41.20
N LEU A 126 -6.31 4.57 41.69
CA LEU A 126 -7.00 4.51 42.98
C LEU A 126 -6.11 4.93 44.15
N ILE A 127 -4.91 4.34 44.25
CA ILE A 127 -4.00 4.52 45.40
C ILE A 127 -3.02 5.68 45.22
N ASN A 128 -3.10 6.39 44.10
CA ASN A 128 -2.16 7.44 43.74
C ASN A 128 -0.68 7.01 43.86
N CYS A 129 -0.33 5.83 43.31
CA CYS A 129 1.04 5.28 43.28
C CYS A 129 1.33 4.63 41.91
N PHE A 130 2.57 4.69 41.41
CA PHE A 130 3.00 3.90 40.26
C PHE A 130 3.11 2.43 40.66
N ILE A 131 2.33 1.58 40.01
CA ILE A 131 2.45 0.13 40.13
C ILE A 131 3.16 -0.37 38.88
N THR A 132 4.30 -1.06 39.03
CA THR A 132 5.05 -1.68 37.92
C THR A 132 5.14 -3.18 38.13
N SER A 133 4.93 -3.94 37.04
CA SER A 133 5.17 -5.39 37.06
C SER A 133 6.67 -5.66 36.89
N ILE A 134 7.26 -6.44 37.82
CA ILE A 134 8.65 -6.90 37.72
C ILE A 134 8.70 -8.26 37.00
N SER A 135 7.68 -9.09 37.17
CA SER A 135 7.51 -10.41 36.54
C SER A 135 6.04 -10.87 36.67
N GLU A 136 5.64 -12.00 36.05
CA GLU A 136 4.23 -12.45 36.02
C GLU A 136 3.52 -12.47 37.40
N ASN A 137 4.25 -12.71 38.50
CA ASN A 137 3.72 -12.81 39.85
C ASN A 137 4.32 -11.80 40.84
N ARG A 138 4.97 -10.71 40.38
CA ARG A 138 5.54 -9.68 41.27
C ARG A 138 5.29 -8.27 40.77
N ILE A 139 4.80 -7.42 41.65
CA ILE A 139 4.62 -5.99 41.41
C ILE A 139 5.39 -5.14 42.42
N ARG A 140 5.82 -3.96 41.97
CA ARG A 140 6.42 -2.92 42.81
C ARG A 140 5.52 -1.69 42.81
N ILE A 141 5.29 -1.13 43.99
CA ILE A 141 4.47 0.07 44.18
C ILE A 141 5.39 1.21 44.63
N LEU A 142 5.39 2.30 43.86
CA LEU A 142 6.19 3.50 44.07
C LEU A 142 5.24 4.70 44.23
N PRO A 143 5.45 5.66 45.16
CA PRO A 143 4.57 6.81 45.33
C PRO A 143 4.41 7.66 44.05
N ARG A 144 3.20 8.14 43.69
CA ARG A 144 3.02 9.14 42.60
C ARG A 144 3.38 10.56 43.03
N ARG A 145 4.12 10.75 44.12
CA ARG A 145 4.79 12.03 44.33
C ARG A 145 5.84 12.19 43.24
N PHE A 146 5.35 12.72 42.12
CA PHE A 146 6.08 13.52 41.17
C PHE A 146 6.73 14.61 42.01
N ASP A 147 8.03 14.49 42.22
CA ASP A 147 8.82 15.59 42.74
C ASP A 147 8.95 16.59 41.58
N PRO A 148 8.35 17.78 41.66
CA PRO A 148 8.52 18.82 40.64
C PRO A 148 9.99 19.27 40.54
N GLY A 149 10.87 18.76 41.41
CA GLY A 149 12.30 19.08 41.47
C GLY A 149 13.24 18.23 40.61
N LEU A 150 12.76 17.23 39.86
CA LEU A 150 13.61 16.40 39.00
C LEU A 150 13.51 16.83 37.52
N THR A 151 13.85 18.09 37.25
CA THR A 151 14.23 18.54 35.92
C THR A 151 15.56 17.87 35.56
N SER A 152 15.58 16.98 34.57
CA SER A 152 16.84 16.41 34.08
C SER A 152 17.62 17.51 33.37
N LYS A 153 18.85 17.76 33.81
CA LYS A 153 19.72 18.76 33.20
C LYS A 153 20.51 18.08 32.10
N ILE A 154 20.31 18.54 30.87
CA ILE A 154 21.12 18.09 29.74
C ILE A 154 22.53 18.62 29.95
N GLU A 155 23.47 17.71 30.16
CA GLU A 155 24.87 18.01 30.46
C GLU A 155 25.69 18.23 29.20
N SER A 156 25.43 17.43 28.16
CA SER A 156 26.21 17.47 26.93
C SER A 156 25.43 16.90 25.74
N VAL A 157 25.72 17.43 24.55
CA VAL A 157 25.37 16.81 23.27
C VAL A 157 26.68 16.59 22.51
N HIS A 158 26.96 15.34 22.18
CA HIS A 158 28.09 14.96 21.32
C HIS A 158 27.56 14.56 19.95
N ILE A 159 28.27 14.98 18.91
CA ILE A 159 27.95 14.64 17.52
C ILE A 159 29.21 14.03 16.94
N ASP A 160 29.11 12.76 16.56
CA ASP A 160 30.21 11.96 16.00
C ASP A 160 29.78 11.41 14.63
N GLU A 161 30.63 11.55 13.61
CA GLU A 161 30.46 10.85 12.34
C GLU A 161 30.86 9.37 12.50
N ILE A 162 30.02 8.47 12.00
CA ILE A 162 30.28 7.02 11.93
C ILE A 162 30.22 6.57 10.46
N ASN A 163 30.74 5.38 10.16
CA ASN A 163 30.82 4.88 8.77
C ASN A 163 29.48 4.88 8.01
N THR A 164 28.35 4.77 8.71
CA THR A 164 27.00 4.66 8.14
C THR A 164 26.12 5.90 8.38
N GLY A 165 26.63 6.96 9.01
CA GLY A 165 25.77 7.99 9.56
C GLY A 165 26.42 9.03 10.47
N THR A 166 25.58 9.73 11.23
CA THR A 166 25.95 10.68 12.27
C THR A 166 25.25 10.33 13.55
N VAL A 167 26.01 10.14 14.62
CA VAL A 167 25.49 9.79 15.93
C VAL A 167 25.46 11.05 16.80
N ILE A 168 24.27 11.38 17.29
CA ILE A 168 24.03 12.41 18.28
C ILE A 168 23.80 11.73 19.64
N LYS A 169 24.65 12.03 20.62
CA LYS A 169 24.50 11.56 22.01
C LYS A 169 24.06 12.72 22.88
N ILE A 170 22.84 12.69 23.39
CA ILE A 170 22.30 13.65 24.35
C ILE A 170 22.39 13.02 25.74
N ARG A 171 23.21 13.59 26.62
CA ARG A 171 23.43 13.09 27.98
C ARG A 171 22.79 14.01 29.02
N ALA A 172 22.12 13.43 30.00
CA ALA A 172 21.55 14.15 31.14
C ALA A 172 22.13 13.67 32.47
N ASP A 173 22.03 14.53 33.49
CA ASP A 173 22.47 14.25 34.87
C ASP A 173 21.58 13.21 35.59
N ASN A 174 20.40 12.96 35.04
CA ASN A 174 19.45 11.97 35.52
C ASN A 174 18.68 11.36 34.33
N LYS A 175 17.86 10.35 34.62
CA LYS A 175 17.04 9.64 33.63
C LYS A 175 16.22 10.62 32.80
N ILE A 176 16.40 10.58 31.48
CA ILE A 176 15.63 11.33 30.50
C ILE A 176 14.20 10.76 30.49
N PRO A 177 13.20 11.48 31.01
CA PRO A 177 11.89 10.91 31.25
C PRO A 177 11.16 10.67 29.92
N LEU A 178 11.20 11.65 29.02
CA LEU A 178 10.55 11.60 27.72
C LEU A 178 11.28 12.49 26.70
N PHE A 179 11.27 12.08 25.45
CA PHE A 179 11.66 12.91 24.33
C PHE A 179 10.76 12.63 23.13
N SER A 180 10.71 13.57 22.19
CA SER A 180 10.11 13.41 20.87
C SER A 180 11.10 13.84 19.81
N ILE A 181 11.11 13.14 18.68
CA ILE A 181 11.88 13.54 17.50
C ILE A 181 10.90 13.84 16.37
N PHE A 182 11.25 14.75 15.47
CA PHE A 182 10.55 14.92 14.21
C PHE A 182 11.47 15.61 13.19
N TYR A 183 11.23 15.33 11.93
CA TYR A 183 11.84 16.07 10.83
C TYR A 183 11.07 17.38 10.58
N GLY A 184 11.80 18.48 10.51
CA GLY A 184 11.35 19.74 9.90
C GLY A 184 12.12 19.98 8.60
N THR A 185 11.75 21.01 7.84
CA THR A 185 12.39 21.35 6.55
C THR A 185 13.90 21.52 6.73
N GLY A 186 14.68 20.54 6.27
CA GLY A 186 16.14 20.49 6.42
C GLY A 186 16.66 20.43 7.86
N SER A 187 15.87 19.93 8.83
CA SER A 187 16.31 19.79 10.22
C SER A 187 15.70 18.59 10.96
N LEU A 188 16.48 17.94 11.82
CA LEU A 188 16.00 16.98 12.81
C LEU A 188 15.76 17.70 14.13
N ASN A 189 14.54 17.66 14.64
CA ASN A 189 14.17 18.34 15.88
C ASN A 189 13.97 17.32 16.99
N VAL A 190 14.62 17.52 18.14
CA VAL A 190 14.51 16.67 19.32
C VAL A 190 14.02 17.52 20.48
N ILE A 191 12.88 17.18 21.05
CA ILE A 191 12.36 17.81 22.26
C ILE A 191 12.57 16.84 23.41
N VAL A 192 13.41 17.20 24.39
CA VAL A 192 13.55 16.47 25.64
C VAL A 192 12.66 17.12 26.69
N ARG A 193 11.61 16.41 27.10
CA ARG A 193 10.59 16.99 27.99
C ARG A 193 11.04 16.96 29.45
N ASN A 194 10.51 17.88 30.25
CA ASN A 194 10.84 18.05 31.67
C ASN A 194 12.36 18.16 31.93
N SER A 195 13.05 18.92 31.09
CA SER A 195 14.51 19.07 31.10
C SER A 195 14.94 20.54 30.98
N GLU A 196 16.15 20.83 31.45
CA GLU A 196 16.79 22.14 31.31
C GLU A 196 18.19 22.01 30.70
N LEU A 197 18.63 23.02 29.96
CA LEU A 197 20.01 23.09 29.47
C LEU A 197 20.94 23.56 30.60
N LYS A 198 22.02 22.82 30.85
CA LYS A 198 23.07 23.24 31.79
C LYS A 198 24.00 24.26 31.11
N GLY A 199 23.61 25.55 31.09
CA GLY A 199 24.42 26.66 30.56
C GLY A 199 24.16 27.01 29.09
N SER A 200 24.92 27.96 28.54
CA SER A 200 24.81 28.36 27.13
C SER A 200 25.43 27.29 26.22
N PHE A 201 24.59 26.63 25.43
CA PHE A 201 25.01 25.58 24.50
C PHE A 201 25.67 26.20 23.26
N TYR A 202 26.98 26.05 23.14
CA TYR A 202 27.72 26.33 21.91
C TYR A 202 28.78 25.23 21.75
N SER A 203 28.42 24.15 21.05
CA SER A 203 29.36 23.09 20.69
C SER A 203 29.95 23.39 19.31
N LYS A 204 31.26 23.57 19.23
CA LYS A 204 31.98 23.51 17.96
C LYS A 204 31.90 22.06 17.47
N LEU A 205 31.17 21.82 16.38
CA LEU A 205 30.99 20.48 15.80
C LEU A 205 32.36 19.95 15.34
N ILE A 206 32.72 18.74 15.76
CA ILE A 206 33.94 18.05 15.32
C ILE A 206 33.46 16.84 14.51
N ASN A 207 33.73 16.82 13.20
CA ASN A 207 33.18 15.85 12.24
C ASN A 207 31.63 15.73 12.33
N PRO A 208 30.89 16.77 11.91
CA PRO A 208 29.43 16.80 12.04
C PRO A 208 28.64 15.77 11.23
N GLY A 209 29.28 15.06 10.29
CA GLY A 209 28.59 14.22 9.31
C GLY A 209 27.41 14.96 8.66
N PHE A 210 26.17 14.49 8.92
CA PHE A 210 24.92 15.01 8.38
C PHE A 210 24.37 16.26 9.08
N VAL A 211 24.99 16.76 10.15
CA VAL A 211 24.47 17.87 10.97
C VAL A 211 25.25 19.17 10.72
N ASP A 212 24.70 20.09 9.94
CA ASP A 212 25.30 21.41 9.68
C ASP A 212 25.44 22.29 10.93
N SER A 213 24.39 22.34 11.75
CA SER A 213 24.36 23.19 12.94
C SER A 213 23.35 22.66 13.95
N ILE A 214 23.57 22.98 15.22
CA ILE A 214 22.64 22.66 16.31
C ILE A 214 22.16 23.97 16.94
N GLN A 215 20.86 24.10 17.12
CA GLN A 215 20.26 25.10 18.01
C GLN A 215 19.65 24.40 19.20
N ALA A 216 19.92 24.89 20.40
CA ALA A 216 19.33 24.35 21.61
C ALA A 216 18.73 25.47 22.47
N TYR A 217 17.50 25.32 22.93
CA TYR A 217 16.86 26.28 23.84
C TYR A 217 15.91 25.58 24.81
N THR A 218 15.62 26.22 25.94
CA THR A 218 14.66 25.72 26.93
C THR A 218 13.39 26.56 26.91
N ARG A 219 12.22 25.90 26.84
CA ARG A 219 10.91 26.55 26.96
C ARG A 219 9.96 25.65 27.76
N GLU A 220 9.29 26.24 28.75
CA GLU A 220 8.25 25.55 29.55
C GLU A 220 8.72 24.22 30.14
N SER A 221 9.95 24.18 30.66
CA SER A 221 10.61 22.97 31.20
C SER A 221 10.89 21.88 30.16
N ASN A 222 11.06 22.22 28.88
CA ASN A 222 11.50 21.28 27.84
C ASN A 222 12.73 21.85 27.13
N VAL A 223 13.70 20.99 26.81
CA VAL A 223 14.85 21.33 25.97
C VAL A 223 14.53 20.97 24.53
N PHE A 224 14.61 21.94 23.65
CA PHE A 224 14.47 21.79 22.21
C PHE A 224 15.86 21.78 21.60
N PHE A 225 16.15 20.77 20.78
CA PHE A 225 17.28 20.73 19.88
C PHE A 225 16.76 20.76 18.45
N ALA A 226 17.32 21.64 17.62
CA ALA A 226 17.12 21.63 16.18
C ALA A 226 18.48 21.40 15.52
N PHE A 227 18.66 20.21 14.97
CA PHE A 227 19.84 19.81 14.22
C PHE A 227 19.58 20.10 12.75
N LYS A 228 20.09 21.21 12.22
CA LYS A 228 20.02 21.51 10.79
C LYS A 228 20.84 20.45 10.05
N LEU A 229 20.25 19.83 9.04
CA LEU A 229 20.87 18.75 8.28
C LEU A 229 21.41 19.29 6.96
N ASN A 230 22.51 18.71 6.49
CA ASN A 230 23.11 19.04 5.20
C ASN A 230 22.64 18.12 4.06
N SER A 231 21.79 17.16 4.37
CA SER A 231 21.13 16.26 3.42
C SER A 231 19.64 16.20 3.73
N GLU A 232 18.81 16.37 2.71
CA GLU A 232 17.35 16.38 2.82
C GLU A 232 16.78 14.96 2.97
N GLU A 233 17.50 13.93 2.48
CA GLU A 233 17.09 12.54 2.55
C GLU A 233 17.80 11.78 3.67
N THR A 234 17.55 12.17 4.91
CA THR A 234 18.05 11.42 6.07
C THR A 234 16.90 10.88 6.91
N THR A 235 17.13 9.79 7.61
CA THR A 235 16.25 9.28 8.67
C THR A 235 17.05 9.08 9.96
N ALA A 236 16.36 9.01 11.10
CA ALA A 236 16.97 8.99 12.41
C ALA A 236 16.43 7.83 13.24
N GLN A 237 17.31 6.94 13.68
CA GLN A 237 17.01 5.93 14.69
C GLN A 237 17.35 6.45 16.07
N ILE A 238 16.61 5.99 17.08
CA ILE A 238 16.83 6.42 18.46
C ILE A 238 16.92 5.24 19.40
N GLU A 239 17.94 5.25 20.24
CA GLU A 239 18.15 4.29 21.31
C GLU A 239 18.34 5.04 22.64
N ARG A 240 17.95 4.39 23.74
CA ARG A 240 18.24 4.88 25.10
C ARG A 240 19.29 3.97 25.73
N SER A 241 20.19 4.54 26.53
CA SER A 241 21.07 3.74 27.39
C SER A 241 20.26 2.89 28.38
N GLN A 242 20.85 1.80 28.90
CA GLN A 242 20.18 0.89 29.85
C GLN A 242 19.68 1.60 31.12
N ASP A 243 20.37 2.65 31.56
CA ASP A 243 19.97 3.52 32.68
C ASP A 243 19.10 4.71 32.27
N SER A 244 18.86 4.89 30.96
CA SER A 244 18.07 5.96 30.34
C SER A 244 18.57 7.38 30.62
N THR A 245 19.85 7.55 30.98
CA THR A 245 20.49 8.86 31.17
C THR A 245 21.05 9.42 29.87
N GLU A 246 21.13 8.60 28.82
CA GLU A 246 21.65 8.96 27.51
C GLU A 246 20.67 8.59 26.40
N LEU A 247 20.59 9.49 25.42
CA LEU A 247 19.77 9.45 24.22
C LEU A 247 20.72 9.36 23.04
N LEU A 248 20.72 8.24 22.33
CA LEU A 248 21.53 8.00 21.14
C LEU A 248 20.63 8.16 19.92
N ILE A 249 20.94 9.10 19.04
CA ILE A 249 20.20 9.34 17.80
C ILE A 249 21.15 9.15 16.64
N THR A 250 20.90 8.15 15.82
CA THR A 250 21.72 7.85 14.64
C THR A 250 21.01 8.33 13.40
N ILE A 251 21.55 9.37 12.76
CA ILE A 251 21.10 9.90 11.48
C ILE A 251 21.83 9.16 10.37
N TYR A 252 21.10 8.65 9.39
CA TYR A 252 21.67 8.01 8.20
C TYR A 252 20.91 8.44 6.96
N PRO A 253 21.52 8.36 5.76
CA PRO A 253 20.80 8.61 4.52
C PRO A 253 19.65 7.62 4.38
N ARG A 254 18.47 8.11 4.02
CA ARG A 254 17.27 7.29 3.91
C ARG A 254 17.45 6.18 2.85
N GLU A 255 18.14 6.48 1.76
CA GLU A 255 18.46 5.50 0.71
C GLU A 255 19.65 4.57 1.04
N GLU A 256 20.61 5.00 1.87
CA GLU A 256 21.89 4.29 2.11
C GLU A 256 21.95 3.46 3.41
N SER A 257 20.82 3.23 4.09
CA SER A 257 20.80 2.26 5.20
C SER A 257 21.11 0.85 4.70
N ASN A 258 21.96 0.13 5.42
CA ASN A 258 22.33 -1.24 5.07
C ASN A 258 21.09 -2.14 5.06
N TRP A 259 21.08 -3.09 4.12
CA TRP A 259 20.15 -4.21 4.14
C TRP A 259 20.66 -5.28 5.11
N TYR A 260 19.74 -5.88 5.83
CA TYR A 260 19.96 -6.99 6.75
C TYR A 260 19.03 -8.13 6.40
N GLU A 261 19.41 -9.33 6.81
CA GLU A 261 18.57 -10.51 6.71
C GLU A 261 18.48 -11.27 8.03
N MET A 262 17.34 -11.91 8.23
CA MET A 262 17.09 -12.84 9.33
C MET A 262 16.30 -14.03 8.81
N GLU A 263 16.47 -15.19 9.41
CA GLU A 263 15.77 -16.40 8.99
C GLU A 263 15.02 -17.07 10.14
N SER A 264 13.88 -17.68 9.79
CA SER A 264 13.16 -18.67 10.59
C SER A 264 13.16 -20.03 9.89
N GLU A 265 12.25 -20.94 10.27
CA GLU A 265 12.14 -22.28 9.70
C GLU A 265 11.81 -22.22 8.20
N HIS A 266 10.75 -21.49 7.84
CA HIS A 266 10.23 -21.42 6.47
C HIS A 266 10.49 -20.08 5.77
N PHE A 267 10.97 -19.07 6.49
CA PHE A 267 11.11 -17.70 5.96
C PHE A 267 12.54 -17.18 6.00
N ARG A 268 12.81 -16.28 5.07
CA ARG A 268 13.93 -15.32 5.10
C ARG A 268 13.34 -13.93 4.96
N ILE A 269 13.61 -13.05 5.90
CA ILE A 269 13.18 -11.66 5.83
C ILE A 269 14.39 -10.78 5.53
N ILE A 270 14.25 -9.92 4.52
CA ILE A 270 15.21 -8.92 4.11
C ILE A 270 14.62 -7.55 4.47
N TYR A 271 15.40 -6.73 5.17
CA TYR A 271 14.91 -5.48 5.74
C TYR A 271 16.00 -4.43 5.89
N ARG A 272 15.58 -3.16 5.96
CA ARG A 272 16.48 -2.05 6.33
C ARG A 272 16.59 -1.95 7.84
N GLU A 273 17.72 -1.44 8.33
CA GLU A 273 18.00 -1.29 9.78
C GLU A 273 16.82 -0.70 10.59
N ALA A 274 16.16 0.30 10.01
CA ALA A 274 14.99 0.98 10.59
C ALA A 274 13.84 0.03 10.98
N HIS A 275 13.72 -1.11 10.29
CA HIS A 275 12.63 -2.06 10.49
C HIS A 275 12.97 -3.17 11.49
N SER A 276 14.22 -3.24 11.98
CA SER A 276 14.75 -4.31 12.85
C SER A 276 13.83 -4.66 14.02
N SER A 277 13.21 -3.66 14.65
CA SER A 277 12.28 -3.84 15.78
C SER A 277 11.00 -4.64 15.43
N LEU A 278 10.60 -4.67 14.15
CA LEU A 278 9.40 -5.38 13.66
C LEU A 278 9.70 -6.80 13.19
N VAL A 279 10.95 -7.08 12.81
CA VAL A 279 11.36 -8.29 12.08
C VAL A 279 10.94 -9.58 12.77
N ARG A 280 11.21 -9.71 14.07
CA ARG A 280 10.85 -10.92 14.84
C ARG A 280 9.34 -11.10 14.96
N HIS A 281 8.60 -10.00 15.06
CA HIS A 281 7.13 -10.03 15.08
C HIS A 281 6.58 -10.47 13.72
N ILE A 282 7.07 -9.89 12.62
CA ILE A 282 6.69 -10.26 11.25
C ILE A 282 6.98 -11.75 10.99
N LEU A 283 8.18 -12.23 11.32
CA LEU A 283 8.53 -13.65 11.17
C LEU A 283 7.62 -14.55 12.03
N SER A 284 7.32 -14.14 13.26
CA SER A 284 6.40 -14.89 14.13
C SER A 284 4.99 -14.94 13.55
N SER A 285 4.49 -13.83 13.02
CA SER A 285 3.20 -13.74 12.33
C SER A 285 3.16 -14.60 11.07
N ALA A 286 4.25 -14.64 10.30
CA ALA A 286 4.38 -15.46 9.10
C ALA A 286 4.37 -16.97 9.42
N GLU A 287 5.21 -17.42 10.35
CA GLU A 287 5.24 -18.83 10.78
C GLU A 287 3.92 -19.29 11.40
N ASN A 288 3.29 -18.42 12.19
CA ASN A 288 2.01 -18.69 12.82
C ASN A 288 0.87 -18.84 11.79
N SER A 289 0.93 -18.09 10.69
CA SER A 289 -0.06 -18.13 9.61
C SER A 289 0.19 -19.29 8.65
N LEU A 290 1.46 -19.59 8.32
CA LEU A 290 1.82 -20.68 7.40
C LEU A 290 1.49 -22.07 7.96
N LYS A 291 1.74 -22.29 9.26
CA LYS A 291 1.56 -23.61 9.88
C LYS A 291 0.17 -24.24 9.66
N PRO A 292 -0.96 -23.56 9.91
CA PRO A 292 -2.27 -24.11 9.59
C PRO A 292 -2.53 -24.21 8.09
N LEU A 293 -2.00 -23.30 7.26
CA LEU A 293 -2.12 -23.40 5.79
C LEU A 293 -1.48 -24.69 5.26
N MET A 294 -0.28 -25.04 5.74
CA MET A 294 0.39 -26.30 5.40
C MET A 294 -0.50 -27.51 5.69
N ILE A 295 -1.23 -27.50 6.81
CA ILE A 295 -2.15 -28.59 7.19
C ILE A 295 -3.42 -28.58 6.32
N LEU A 296 -4.05 -27.41 6.16
CA LEU A 296 -5.30 -27.27 5.40
C LEU A 296 -5.10 -27.65 3.93
N PHE A 297 -3.98 -27.25 3.34
CA PHE A 297 -3.67 -27.47 1.94
C PHE A 297 -2.82 -28.71 1.66
N ASN A 298 -2.30 -29.39 2.70
CA ASN A 298 -1.27 -30.42 2.55
C ASN A 298 -0.06 -29.91 1.75
N TYR A 299 0.37 -28.69 2.09
CA TYR A 299 1.42 -27.96 1.38
C TYR A 299 2.68 -27.91 2.23
N THR A 300 3.84 -28.02 1.60
CA THR A 300 5.15 -27.74 2.22
C THR A 300 5.98 -26.91 1.25
N PRO A 301 6.49 -25.74 1.64
CA PRO A 301 7.25 -24.90 0.73
C PRO A 301 8.55 -25.59 0.31
N SER A 302 8.81 -25.59 -1.00
CA SER A 302 10.03 -26.19 -1.60
C SER A 302 11.30 -25.38 -1.34
N GLU A 303 11.14 -24.12 -0.96
CA GLU A 303 12.20 -23.16 -0.64
C GLU A 303 11.74 -22.21 0.47
N LYS A 304 12.68 -21.50 1.11
CA LYS A 304 12.31 -20.44 2.04
C LYS A 304 11.56 -19.32 1.32
N ILE A 305 10.45 -18.89 1.90
CA ILE A 305 9.66 -17.77 1.42
C ILE A 305 10.40 -16.48 1.81
N VAL A 306 10.73 -15.65 0.84
CA VAL A 306 11.39 -14.37 1.05
C VAL A 306 10.34 -13.31 1.40
N ILE A 307 10.52 -12.62 2.52
CA ILE A 307 9.74 -11.43 2.89
C ILE A 307 10.66 -10.23 2.74
N ASN A 308 10.28 -9.23 1.93
CA ASN A 308 11.00 -7.97 1.87
C ASN A 308 10.14 -6.84 2.43
N THR A 309 10.68 -6.12 3.42
CA THR A 309 9.98 -5.00 4.08
C THR A 309 10.28 -3.68 3.39
N TYR A 310 9.24 -2.87 3.18
CA TYR A 310 9.34 -1.55 2.57
C TYR A 310 8.66 -0.50 3.44
N ASP A 311 9.24 0.69 3.43
CA ASP A 311 8.66 1.91 4.00
C ASP A 311 8.83 3.03 2.96
N VAL A 312 7.96 3.03 1.94
CA VAL A 312 8.05 3.91 0.74
C VAL A 312 6.72 4.56 0.37
N SER A 313 5.68 4.34 1.18
CA SER A 313 4.36 4.92 1.02
C SER A 313 3.70 5.05 2.39
N ASP A 314 2.62 5.83 2.50
CA ASP A 314 1.95 6.07 3.78
C ASP A 314 0.82 5.08 4.12
N TYR A 315 0.53 4.15 3.23
CA TYR A 315 -0.42 3.06 3.46
C TYR A 315 0.22 1.70 3.19
N GLY A 316 0.11 0.78 4.14
CA GLY A 316 0.61 -0.57 3.99
C GLY A 316 -0.21 -1.41 3.01
N PHE A 317 0.45 -2.39 2.41
CA PHE A 317 -0.17 -3.49 1.67
C PHE A 317 0.78 -4.69 1.59
N GLY A 318 0.23 -5.84 1.23
CA GLY A 318 0.97 -7.05 0.88
C GLY A 318 0.89 -7.31 -0.62
N ALA A 319 1.96 -7.84 -1.20
CA ALA A 319 1.92 -8.39 -2.55
C ALA A 319 2.85 -9.60 -2.64
N THR A 320 2.36 -10.67 -3.28
CA THR A 320 3.11 -11.92 -3.40
C THR A 320 3.30 -12.35 -4.85
N THR A 321 4.39 -13.08 -5.08
CA THR A 321 4.60 -13.87 -6.29
C THR A 321 5.28 -15.18 -5.93
N THR A 322 5.01 -16.21 -6.70
CA THR A 322 5.66 -17.54 -6.60
C THR A 322 6.69 -17.75 -7.70
N VAL A 323 6.79 -16.81 -8.63
CA VAL A 323 7.71 -16.87 -9.78
C VAL A 323 8.53 -15.57 -9.81
N PRO A 324 9.87 -15.64 -9.89
CA PRO A 324 10.68 -16.85 -10.02
C PRO A 324 10.95 -17.61 -8.70
N GLN A 325 10.59 -17.04 -7.56
CA GLN A 325 10.69 -17.66 -6.25
C GLN A 325 9.53 -17.20 -5.37
N ASN A 326 9.30 -17.88 -4.25
CA ASN A 326 8.31 -17.45 -3.26
C ASN A 326 8.76 -16.14 -2.60
N PHE A 327 8.09 -15.05 -2.95
CA PHE A 327 8.45 -13.69 -2.54
C PHE A 327 7.21 -12.92 -2.10
N LEU A 328 7.32 -12.26 -0.94
CA LEU A 328 6.30 -11.42 -0.34
C LEU A 328 6.90 -10.02 -0.11
N ARG A 329 6.33 -9.02 -0.78
CA ARG A 329 6.56 -7.61 -0.51
C ARG A 329 5.61 -7.14 0.58
N LEU A 330 6.15 -6.59 1.66
CA LEU A 330 5.39 -6.10 2.80
C LEU A 330 5.67 -4.61 3.02
N GLU A 331 4.70 -3.75 2.76
CA GLU A 331 4.76 -2.35 3.21
C GLU A 331 4.30 -2.26 4.66
N ILE A 332 5.15 -1.66 5.52
CA ILE A 332 4.99 -1.78 6.98
C ILE A 332 4.00 -0.78 7.60
N GLU A 333 3.50 0.17 6.82
CA GLU A 333 2.62 1.23 7.30
C GLU A 333 1.17 0.77 7.60
N PRO A 334 0.38 1.56 8.35
CA PRO A 334 -1.06 1.35 8.53
C PRO A 334 -1.82 1.14 7.22
N LEU A 335 -2.86 0.29 7.24
CA LEU A 335 -3.70 0.05 6.05
C LEU A 335 -4.60 1.27 5.77
N GLU A 336 -5.01 1.47 4.51
CA GLU A 336 -5.95 2.55 4.18
C GLU A 336 -7.28 2.34 4.91
N PRO A 337 -7.76 3.32 5.69
CA PRO A 337 -8.96 3.13 6.50
C PRO A 337 -10.26 3.39 5.74
N GLY A 338 -11.34 2.91 6.35
CA GLY A 338 -12.71 3.36 6.10
C GLY A 338 -13.63 2.28 5.58
N TYR A 339 -14.93 2.47 5.89
CA TYR A 339 -16.05 1.72 5.37
C TYR A 339 -16.01 0.22 5.65
N GLU A 340 -15.28 -0.27 6.66
CA GLU A 340 -15.03 -1.70 6.90
C GLU A 340 -14.42 -2.47 5.70
N VAL A 341 -13.83 -1.78 4.72
CA VAL A 341 -13.23 -2.46 3.54
C VAL A 341 -12.02 -3.31 3.95
N VAL A 342 -11.30 -2.87 4.98
CA VAL A 342 -10.22 -3.61 5.63
C VAL A 342 -10.61 -3.81 7.10
N PRO A 343 -10.58 -5.05 7.62
CA PRO A 343 -10.84 -5.30 9.03
C PRO A 343 -9.69 -4.77 9.88
N TYR A 344 -10.00 -4.14 11.00
CA TYR A 344 -8.99 -3.72 11.96
C TYR A 344 -8.75 -4.89 12.92
N ASN A 345 -7.56 -5.48 12.86
CA ASN A 345 -7.03 -6.52 13.74
C ASN A 345 -5.50 -6.35 13.82
N GLU A 346 -4.75 -7.34 14.30
CA GLU A 346 -3.28 -7.27 14.26
C GLU A 346 -2.78 -7.30 12.82
N ARG A 347 -2.37 -6.12 12.33
CA ARG A 347 -2.07 -5.82 10.93
C ARG A 347 -1.16 -6.84 10.26
N PHE A 348 -0.04 -7.19 10.89
CA PHE A 348 0.96 -8.06 10.25
C PHE A 348 0.45 -9.50 10.15
N GLN A 349 -0.15 -10.05 11.20
CA GLN A 349 -0.71 -11.40 11.17
C GLN A 349 -1.87 -11.51 10.17
N TRP A 350 -2.70 -10.48 10.04
CA TRP A 350 -3.77 -10.47 9.04
C TRP A 350 -3.23 -10.43 7.62
N LEU A 351 -2.29 -9.53 7.32
CA LEU A 351 -1.62 -9.47 6.01
C LEU A 351 -0.93 -10.79 5.70
N MET A 352 -0.17 -11.37 6.64
CA MET A 352 0.46 -12.69 6.44
C MET A 352 -0.58 -13.79 6.20
N SER A 353 -1.71 -13.77 6.90
CA SER A 353 -2.79 -14.74 6.70
C SER A 353 -3.41 -14.66 5.31
N HIS A 354 -3.50 -13.46 4.74
CA HIS A 354 -3.97 -13.23 3.37
C HIS A 354 -2.92 -13.66 2.34
N GLU A 355 -1.74 -13.04 2.40
CA GLU A 355 -0.68 -13.20 1.40
C GLU A 355 -0.12 -14.62 1.30
N LEU A 356 -0.05 -15.34 2.43
CA LEU A 356 0.46 -16.71 2.40
C LEU A 356 -0.52 -17.71 1.78
N VAL A 357 -1.80 -17.35 1.60
CA VAL A 357 -2.72 -18.15 0.80
C VAL A 357 -2.31 -18.13 -0.66
N HIS A 358 -1.95 -16.97 -1.20
CA HIS A 358 -1.43 -16.85 -2.57
C HIS A 358 -0.19 -17.72 -2.77
N ILE A 359 0.77 -17.69 -1.83
CA ILE A 359 1.94 -18.59 -1.87
C ILE A 359 1.51 -20.05 -1.79
N THR A 360 0.64 -20.40 -0.84
CA THR A 360 0.21 -21.79 -0.62
C THR A 360 -0.53 -22.37 -1.82
N VAL A 361 -1.37 -21.58 -2.49
CA VAL A 361 -2.15 -22.04 -3.65
C VAL A 361 -1.30 -22.03 -4.92
N ASN A 362 -0.52 -20.97 -5.15
CA ASN A 362 0.23 -20.81 -6.40
C ASN A 362 1.57 -21.56 -6.40
N ASP A 363 2.17 -21.86 -5.24
CA ASP A 363 3.43 -22.63 -5.19
C ASP A 363 3.19 -24.14 -5.14
N HIS A 364 2.01 -24.60 -4.74
CA HIS A 364 1.70 -26.02 -4.63
C HIS A 364 1.82 -26.71 -5.99
N SER A 365 2.83 -27.57 -6.11
CA SER A 365 3.15 -28.36 -7.29
C SER A 365 2.61 -29.78 -7.22
N ASN A 366 2.51 -30.39 -8.39
CA ASN A 366 2.43 -31.83 -8.57
C ASN A 366 3.80 -32.39 -9.01
N ASP A 367 3.92 -33.71 -9.14
CA ASP A 367 5.16 -34.39 -9.54
C ASP A 367 5.76 -33.89 -10.87
N ILE A 368 4.91 -33.44 -11.82
CA ILE A 368 5.35 -32.97 -13.14
C ILE A 368 5.95 -31.57 -13.03
N GLU A 369 5.30 -30.66 -12.30
CA GLU A 369 5.85 -29.35 -12.02
C GLU A 369 7.16 -29.46 -11.24
N ASP A 370 7.24 -30.34 -10.24
CA ASP A 370 8.46 -30.57 -9.47
C ASP A 370 9.62 -31.06 -10.36
N PHE A 371 9.34 -31.96 -11.30
CA PHE A 371 10.33 -32.39 -12.30
C PHE A 371 10.85 -31.20 -13.11
N PHE A 372 9.97 -30.36 -13.66
CA PHE A 372 10.40 -29.21 -14.46
C PHE A 372 11.08 -28.11 -13.63
N ARG A 373 10.59 -27.82 -12.41
CA ARG A 373 11.21 -26.87 -11.48
C ARG A 373 12.63 -27.28 -11.12
N SER A 374 12.90 -28.59 -10.99
CA SER A 374 14.24 -29.11 -10.68
C SER A 374 15.27 -28.87 -11.81
N ILE A 375 14.81 -28.67 -13.05
CA ILE A 375 15.66 -28.47 -14.23
C ILE A 375 15.76 -26.99 -14.60
N PHE A 376 14.62 -26.28 -14.57
CA PHE A 376 14.49 -24.94 -15.17
C PHE A 376 14.29 -23.81 -14.14
N SER A 377 14.14 -24.13 -12.85
CA SER A 377 13.59 -23.23 -11.82
C SER A 377 12.12 -22.87 -12.09
N LYS A 378 11.51 -21.99 -11.29
CA LYS A 378 10.17 -21.45 -11.58
C LYS A 378 10.33 -20.31 -12.59
N VAL A 379 10.12 -20.60 -13.87
CA VAL A 379 10.50 -19.67 -14.95
C VAL A 379 9.50 -18.51 -15.09
N PRO A 380 9.91 -17.23 -15.02
CA PRO A 380 9.06 -16.09 -15.35
C PRO A 380 8.88 -15.92 -16.87
N PRO A 381 7.73 -15.39 -17.32
CA PRO A 381 7.57 -14.92 -18.69
C PRO A 381 8.49 -13.72 -19.00
N GLU A 382 9.24 -13.82 -20.10
CA GLU A 382 10.23 -12.86 -20.54
C GLU A 382 9.89 -12.36 -21.95
N GLN A 383 9.79 -11.03 -22.13
CA GLN A 383 9.44 -10.46 -23.43
C GLN A 383 10.49 -10.67 -24.52
N ILE A 384 11.75 -10.65 -24.13
CA ILE A 384 12.86 -10.88 -25.05
C ILE A 384 12.92 -12.34 -25.51
N GLN A 385 12.31 -13.25 -24.73
CA GLN A 385 12.24 -14.68 -25.00
C GLN A 385 10.83 -15.21 -24.72
N PRO A 386 9.81 -14.92 -25.55
CA PRO A 386 8.43 -15.32 -25.30
C PRO A 386 8.22 -16.84 -25.13
N VAL A 387 9.16 -17.66 -25.60
CA VAL A 387 9.18 -19.11 -25.35
C VAL A 387 9.24 -19.47 -23.86
N SER A 388 9.73 -18.56 -23.01
CA SER A 388 9.69 -18.67 -21.55
C SER A 388 8.28 -18.89 -20.99
N VAL A 389 7.23 -18.43 -21.68
CA VAL A 389 5.83 -18.68 -21.28
C VAL A 389 5.53 -20.17 -21.21
N LEU A 390 6.03 -20.96 -22.17
CA LEU A 390 5.87 -22.41 -22.15
C LEU A 390 6.49 -22.99 -20.87
N PHE A 391 7.74 -22.62 -20.56
CA PHE A 391 8.42 -23.09 -19.35
C PHE A 391 7.76 -22.58 -18.07
N SER A 392 7.21 -21.38 -18.09
CA SER A 392 6.45 -20.85 -16.96
C SER A 392 5.20 -21.67 -16.68
N LEU A 393 4.45 -22.03 -17.73
CA LEU A 393 3.29 -22.92 -17.61
C LEU A 393 3.68 -24.35 -17.20
N LEU A 394 4.90 -24.81 -17.53
CA LEU A 394 5.41 -26.13 -17.11
C LEU A 394 5.86 -26.14 -15.64
N THR A 395 6.23 -24.98 -15.10
CA THR A 395 6.88 -24.86 -13.79
C THR A 395 6.01 -24.22 -12.73
N ASN A 396 4.95 -23.49 -13.09
CA ASN A 396 3.99 -22.93 -12.13
C ASN A 396 2.65 -22.61 -12.83
N TYR A 397 1.82 -23.63 -13.05
CA TYR A 397 0.55 -23.46 -13.77
C TYR A 397 -0.54 -22.80 -12.91
N SER A 398 -0.58 -23.11 -11.60
CA SER A 398 -1.60 -22.61 -10.66
C SER A 398 -1.66 -21.08 -10.55
N ARG A 399 -0.54 -20.39 -10.81
CA ARG A 399 -0.46 -18.92 -10.89
C ARG A 399 -1.31 -18.33 -12.03
N TYR A 400 -1.60 -19.09 -13.08
CA TYR A 400 -2.29 -18.63 -14.29
C TYR A 400 -3.82 -18.81 -14.20
N THR A 401 -4.40 -18.24 -13.15
CA THR A 401 -5.85 -18.21 -12.87
C THR A 401 -6.34 -16.77 -12.74
N SER A 402 -7.65 -16.56 -12.84
CA SER A 402 -8.28 -15.24 -12.69
C SER A 402 -7.98 -14.62 -11.32
N ARG A 403 -7.96 -13.28 -11.22
CA ARG A 403 -7.63 -12.61 -9.96
C ARG A 403 -8.67 -12.87 -8.88
N TRP A 404 -9.96 -12.85 -9.23
CA TRP A 404 -11.02 -13.20 -8.25
C TRP A 404 -10.86 -14.62 -7.69
N HIS A 405 -10.35 -15.56 -8.49
CA HIS A 405 -10.11 -16.94 -8.04
C HIS A 405 -8.96 -16.99 -7.02
N GLN A 406 -7.93 -16.17 -7.19
CA GLN A 406 -6.82 -16.07 -6.23
C GLN A 406 -7.24 -15.34 -4.95
N GLU A 407 -8.00 -14.24 -5.07
CA GLU A 407 -8.46 -13.46 -3.92
C GLU A 407 -9.50 -14.20 -3.06
N ALA A 408 -10.38 -14.99 -3.69
CA ALA A 408 -11.46 -15.69 -2.99
C ALA A 408 -11.00 -16.55 -1.78
N PRO A 409 -10.07 -17.51 -1.91
CA PRO A 409 -9.58 -18.29 -0.79
C PRO A 409 -8.78 -17.45 0.21
N ALA A 410 -8.07 -16.41 -0.25
CA ALA A 410 -7.27 -15.53 0.61
C ALA A 410 -8.17 -14.77 1.59
N VAL A 411 -9.24 -14.14 1.08
CA VAL A 411 -10.24 -13.43 1.90
C VAL A 411 -11.05 -14.38 2.79
N PHE A 412 -11.35 -15.58 2.29
CA PHE A 412 -12.04 -16.57 3.10
C PHE A 412 -11.19 -16.98 4.32
N ILE A 413 -9.93 -17.32 4.10
CA ILE A 413 -9.03 -17.79 5.15
C ILE A 413 -8.65 -16.67 6.12
N GLU A 414 -8.33 -15.46 5.63
CA GLU A 414 -7.99 -14.34 6.52
C GLU A 414 -9.11 -14.08 7.55
N THR A 415 -10.37 -14.25 7.13
CA THR A 415 -11.55 -13.96 7.96
C THR A 415 -11.60 -14.96 9.12
N TRP A 416 -11.45 -16.25 8.82
CA TRP A 416 -11.52 -17.30 9.85
C TRP A 416 -10.26 -17.37 10.71
N PHE A 417 -9.08 -17.12 10.14
CA PHE A 417 -7.83 -17.00 10.91
C PHE A 417 -7.87 -15.83 11.90
N SER A 418 -8.64 -14.78 11.57
CA SER A 418 -8.82 -13.60 12.42
C SER A 418 -10.01 -13.68 13.36
N GLY A 419 -10.63 -14.86 13.55
CA GLY A 419 -11.75 -15.00 14.48
C GLY A 419 -13.07 -14.40 14.00
N GLY A 420 -13.24 -14.27 12.68
CA GLY A 420 -14.42 -13.66 12.06
C GLY A 420 -14.29 -12.16 11.79
N TYR A 421 -13.19 -11.53 12.21
CA TYR A 421 -12.84 -10.15 11.84
C TYR A 421 -12.23 -10.12 10.42
N GLY A 422 -13.07 -10.28 9.40
CA GLY A 422 -12.67 -10.24 8.00
C GLY A 422 -13.83 -10.04 7.03
N ARG A 423 -13.50 -9.82 5.75
CA ARG A 423 -14.45 -9.33 4.74
C ARG A 423 -15.62 -10.29 4.44
N THR A 424 -15.49 -11.59 4.73
CA THR A 424 -16.62 -12.55 4.63
C THR A 424 -17.79 -12.18 5.56
N LEU A 425 -17.52 -11.45 6.64
CA LEU A 425 -18.49 -10.94 7.61
C LEU A 425 -18.56 -9.40 7.59
N GLY A 426 -18.08 -8.75 6.53
CA GLY A 426 -18.05 -7.29 6.39
C GLY A 426 -19.41 -6.68 6.07
N SER A 427 -19.75 -5.57 6.74
CA SER A 427 -20.99 -4.84 6.48
C SER A 427 -20.93 -4.07 5.16
N PHE A 428 -19.71 -3.74 4.69
CA PHE A 428 -19.48 -3.13 3.40
C PHE A 428 -19.93 -4.02 2.24
N ASP A 429 -19.52 -5.28 2.25
CA ASP A 429 -19.91 -6.27 1.25
C ASP A 429 -21.43 -6.43 1.21
N GLU A 430 -22.09 -6.55 2.38
CA GLU A 430 -23.56 -6.59 2.45
C GLU A 430 -24.20 -5.32 1.88
N MET A 431 -23.60 -4.15 2.12
CA MET A 431 -24.05 -2.88 1.56
C MET A 431 -23.88 -2.83 0.04
N TYR A 432 -22.75 -3.32 -0.50
CA TYR A 432 -22.47 -3.35 -1.93
C TYR A 432 -23.52 -4.17 -2.68
N PHE A 433 -23.70 -5.45 -2.34
CA PHE A 433 -24.65 -6.33 -3.04
C PHE A 433 -26.11 -5.91 -2.83
N ARG A 434 -26.45 -5.37 -1.66
CA ARG A 434 -27.78 -4.80 -1.42
C ARG A 434 -28.03 -3.54 -2.25
N THR A 435 -27.03 -2.65 -2.36
CA THR A 435 -27.15 -1.42 -3.15
C THR A 435 -27.25 -1.73 -4.64
N MET A 436 -26.50 -2.71 -5.12
CA MET A 436 -26.61 -3.24 -6.49
C MET A 436 -28.04 -3.69 -6.82
N MET A 437 -28.70 -4.40 -5.89
CA MET A 437 -30.12 -4.78 -6.02
C MET A 437 -31.07 -3.58 -6.07
N ILE A 438 -30.85 -2.59 -5.19
CA ILE A 438 -31.69 -1.39 -5.12
C ILE A 438 -31.53 -0.53 -6.39
N ASP A 439 -30.30 -0.42 -6.90
CA ASP A 439 -29.97 0.31 -8.12
C ASP A 439 -30.27 -0.47 -9.41
N SER A 440 -30.79 -1.70 -9.28
CA SER A 440 -31.14 -2.56 -10.42
C SER A 440 -29.97 -2.77 -11.39
N ILE A 441 -28.76 -2.90 -10.84
CA ILE A 441 -27.55 -3.17 -11.62
C ILE A 441 -27.47 -4.65 -11.94
N ASP A 442 -27.14 -4.96 -13.20
CA ASP A 442 -26.95 -6.33 -13.65
C ASP A 442 -25.74 -6.98 -12.98
N PHE A 443 -25.88 -8.27 -12.67
CA PHE A 443 -24.82 -9.03 -12.05
C PHE A 443 -23.81 -9.45 -13.14
N PRO A 444 -22.52 -9.12 -13.01
CA PRO A 444 -21.53 -9.45 -14.02
C PRO A 444 -21.30 -10.96 -14.09
N THR A 445 -21.06 -11.48 -15.29
CA THR A 445 -20.44 -12.79 -15.47
C THR A 445 -19.00 -12.79 -14.91
N HIS A 446 -18.45 -13.97 -14.63
CA HIS A 446 -17.07 -14.10 -14.13
C HIS A 446 -16.03 -13.48 -15.09
N LEU A 447 -16.34 -13.40 -16.40
CA LEU A 447 -15.47 -12.80 -17.41
C LEU A 447 -15.65 -11.28 -17.51
N GLU A 448 -16.88 -10.76 -17.46
CA GLU A 448 -17.14 -9.31 -17.42
C GLU A 448 -16.49 -8.62 -16.22
N LEU A 449 -16.37 -9.35 -15.11
CA LEU A 449 -15.63 -8.92 -13.94
C LEU A 449 -14.17 -8.57 -14.29
N GLU A 450 -13.50 -9.44 -15.05
CA GLU A 450 -12.08 -9.33 -15.43
C GLU A 450 -11.80 -8.32 -16.55
N THR A 451 -12.75 -8.14 -17.48
CA THR A 451 -12.52 -7.37 -18.72
C THR A 451 -13.25 -6.03 -18.78
N ILE A 452 -14.32 -5.84 -17.99
CA ILE A 452 -15.14 -4.62 -18.01
C ILE A 452 -15.17 -3.95 -16.63
N LEU A 453 -15.72 -4.64 -15.63
CA LEU A 453 -16.09 -4.01 -14.36
C LEU A 453 -14.86 -3.54 -13.58
N SER A 454 -13.77 -4.33 -13.59
CA SER A 454 -12.49 -4.01 -12.92
C SER A 454 -11.83 -2.72 -13.43
N HIS A 455 -12.21 -2.29 -14.64
CA HIS A 455 -11.65 -1.10 -15.27
C HIS A 455 -12.58 0.11 -15.18
N LYS A 456 -13.91 -0.08 -15.29
CA LYS A 456 -14.88 1.04 -15.34
C LYS A 456 -15.41 1.46 -13.96
N SER A 457 -15.37 0.56 -12.99
CA SER A 457 -15.92 0.81 -11.67
C SER A 457 -14.99 1.68 -10.82
N ILE A 458 -15.57 2.53 -9.96
CA ILE A 458 -14.82 3.24 -8.91
C ILE A 458 -14.15 2.30 -7.89
N PHE A 459 -14.55 1.03 -7.86
CA PHE A 459 -13.96 0.00 -7.00
C PHE A 459 -12.71 -0.65 -7.62
N LEU A 460 -12.43 -0.42 -8.90
CA LEU A 460 -11.29 -1.00 -9.61
C LEU A 460 -11.14 -2.50 -9.32
N GLU A 461 -9.96 -2.95 -8.89
CA GLU A 461 -9.64 -4.35 -8.60
C GLU A 461 -10.27 -4.86 -7.29
N ASN A 462 -10.81 -4.00 -6.41
CA ASN A 462 -11.49 -4.43 -5.20
C ASN A 462 -12.72 -5.31 -5.50
N ILE A 463 -13.27 -5.25 -6.71
CA ILE A 463 -14.36 -6.13 -7.12
C ILE A 463 -13.96 -7.61 -7.09
N PHE A 464 -12.68 -7.93 -7.29
CA PHE A 464 -12.20 -9.32 -7.28
C PHE A 464 -12.40 -9.94 -5.89
N TYR A 465 -12.13 -9.16 -4.85
CA TYR A 465 -12.36 -9.53 -3.45
C TYR A 465 -13.86 -9.65 -3.16
N LEU A 466 -14.68 -8.67 -3.56
CA LEU A 466 -16.13 -8.68 -3.31
C LEU A 466 -16.83 -9.90 -3.92
N TYR A 467 -16.66 -10.12 -5.24
CA TYR A 467 -17.34 -11.21 -5.93
C TYR A 467 -16.72 -12.56 -5.64
N GLY A 468 -15.39 -12.66 -5.59
CA GLY A 468 -14.68 -13.90 -5.26
C GLY A 468 -15.08 -14.43 -3.88
N THR A 469 -15.10 -13.57 -2.86
CA THR A 469 -15.48 -13.91 -1.48
C THR A 469 -16.94 -14.35 -1.38
N ARG A 470 -17.86 -13.68 -2.09
CA ARG A 470 -19.26 -14.08 -2.09
C ARG A 470 -19.50 -15.39 -2.83
N PHE A 471 -18.81 -15.61 -3.93
CA PHE A 471 -18.91 -16.86 -4.68
C PHE A 471 -18.40 -18.06 -3.86
N ILE A 472 -17.21 -17.96 -3.27
CA ILE A 472 -16.66 -19.04 -2.43
C ILE A 472 -17.49 -19.29 -1.17
N THR A 473 -18.10 -18.23 -0.63
CA THR A 473 -19.06 -18.32 0.48
C THR A 473 -20.31 -19.11 0.07
N TYR A 474 -20.89 -18.81 -1.09
CA TYR A 474 -22.00 -19.58 -1.66
C TYR A 474 -21.65 -21.05 -1.88
N LEU A 475 -20.48 -21.32 -2.48
CA LEU A 475 -20.01 -22.70 -2.70
C LEU A 475 -19.84 -23.45 -1.38
N THR A 476 -19.26 -22.81 -0.37
CA THR A 476 -19.07 -23.41 0.96
C THR A 476 -20.41 -23.74 1.61
N LEU A 477 -21.42 -22.86 1.50
CA LEU A 477 -22.77 -23.11 2.01
C LEU A 477 -23.46 -24.29 1.30
N LYS A 478 -23.26 -24.44 -0.01
CA LYS A 478 -23.91 -25.47 -0.83
C LYS A 478 -23.21 -26.83 -0.75
N TYR A 479 -21.88 -26.82 -0.73
CA TYR A 479 -21.05 -28.01 -0.95
C TYR A 479 -20.11 -28.38 0.20
N GLY A 480 -20.00 -27.53 1.22
CA GLY A 480 -19.08 -27.71 2.35
C GLY A 480 -17.68 -27.19 2.06
N LYS A 481 -16.91 -26.94 3.13
CA LYS A 481 -15.56 -26.37 3.05
C LYS A 481 -14.54 -27.34 2.45
N GLU A 482 -14.75 -28.65 2.57
CA GLU A 482 -13.82 -29.67 2.10
C GLU A 482 -13.71 -29.64 0.57
N LYS A 483 -14.86 -29.55 -0.12
CA LYS A 483 -14.91 -29.39 -1.58
C LYS A 483 -14.33 -28.04 -2.01
N MET A 484 -14.60 -26.98 -1.24
CA MET A 484 -13.97 -25.69 -1.48
C MET A 484 -12.44 -25.79 -1.44
N LEU A 485 -11.86 -26.36 -0.38
CA LEU A 485 -10.41 -26.53 -0.27
C LEU A 485 -9.84 -27.43 -1.38
N GLN A 486 -10.57 -28.48 -1.78
CA GLN A 486 -10.16 -29.38 -2.85
C GLN A 486 -10.00 -28.64 -4.20
N TRP A 487 -10.86 -27.68 -4.50
CA TRP A 487 -10.76 -26.89 -5.74
C TRP A 487 -9.44 -26.12 -5.86
N PHE A 488 -8.82 -25.75 -4.74
CA PHE A 488 -7.54 -25.03 -4.70
C PHE A 488 -6.30 -25.92 -4.48
N LYS A 489 -6.45 -27.26 -4.39
CA LYS A 489 -5.34 -28.22 -4.21
C LYS A 489 -5.03 -28.99 -5.49
N PRO A 490 -3.80 -29.04 -6.02
CA PRO A 490 -3.52 -29.83 -7.22
C PRO A 490 -3.92 -31.31 -7.02
N ASP A 491 -4.46 -31.93 -8.08
CA ASP A 491 -4.73 -33.37 -8.07
C ASP A 491 -3.45 -34.14 -8.47
N GLU A 492 -3.24 -35.33 -7.90
CA GLU A 492 -2.09 -36.16 -8.21
C GLU A 492 -2.06 -36.52 -9.71
N GLY A 493 -1.00 -36.12 -10.41
CA GLY A 493 -0.82 -36.37 -11.85
C GLY A 493 -1.66 -35.50 -12.79
N ASP A 494 -2.44 -34.54 -12.27
CA ASP A 494 -3.19 -33.59 -13.09
C ASP A 494 -2.29 -32.49 -13.63
N PHE A 495 -2.12 -32.48 -14.95
CA PHE A 495 -1.33 -31.51 -15.68
C PHE A 495 -2.24 -30.84 -16.70
N TYR A 496 -2.54 -29.56 -16.47
CA TYR A 496 -3.33 -28.69 -17.36
C TYR A 496 -4.86 -28.83 -17.38
N SER A 497 -5.53 -29.47 -16.40
CA SER A 497 -7.00 -29.39 -16.36
C SER A 497 -7.49 -27.94 -16.27
N GLY A 498 -6.76 -27.05 -15.60
CA GLY A 498 -7.17 -25.67 -15.38
C GLY A 498 -8.28 -25.57 -14.34
N PHE A 499 -8.37 -24.42 -13.67
CA PHE A 499 -9.28 -24.26 -12.53
C PHE A 499 -10.76 -24.44 -12.90
N ILE A 500 -11.15 -24.20 -14.17
CA ILE A 500 -12.52 -24.39 -14.68
C ILE A 500 -12.88 -25.88 -14.79
N ASN A 501 -12.08 -26.70 -15.47
CA ASN A 501 -12.39 -28.13 -15.58
C ASN A 501 -12.30 -28.81 -14.22
N LYS A 502 -11.36 -28.36 -13.38
CA LYS A 502 -11.27 -28.84 -12.01
C LYS A 502 -12.49 -28.47 -11.17
N PHE A 503 -13.06 -27.27 -11.38
CA PHE A 503 -14.33 -26.90 -10.74
C PHE A 503 -15.41 -27.94 -11.07
N GLU A 504 -15.57 -28.29 -12.35
CA GLU A 504 -16.54 -29.30 -12.79
C GLU A 504 -16.29 -30.66 -12.14
N ASN A 505 -15.03 -31.11 -12.05
CA ASN A 505 -14.66 -32.37 -11.40
C ASN A 505 -15.00 -32.39 -9.90
N VAL A 506 -14.76 -31.30 -9.18
CA VAL A 506 -14.95 -31.21 -7.72
C VAL A 506 -16.43 -31.02 -7.35
N PHE A 507 -17.14 -30.16 -8.08
CA PHE A 507 -18.49 -29.76 -7.76
C PHE A 507 -19.57 -30.50 -8.57
N GLY A 508 -19.21 -31.11 -9.71
CA GLY A 508 -20.15 -31.78 -10.60
C GLY A 508 -21.08 -30.83 -11.35
N GLU A 509 -20.66 -29.57 -11.52
CA GLU A 509 -21.41 -28.48 -12.15
C GLU A 509 -20.44 -27.59 -12.93
N GLU A 510 -20.82 -27.11 -14.11
CA GLU A 510 -20.01 -26.13 -14.87
C GLU A 510 -19.90 -24.80 -14.10
N LEU A 511 -18.75 -24.13 -14.18
CA LEU A 511 -18.48 -22.89 -13.44
C LEU A 511 -19.49 -21.78 -13.78
N GLU A 512 -19.85 -21.64 -15.06
CA GLU A 512 -20.81 -20.66 -15.55
C GLU A 512 -22.20 -20.88 -14.91
N ASN A 513 -22.67 -22.13 -14.88
CA ASN A 513 -23.94 -22.48 -14.27
C ASN A 513 -23.93 -22.22 -12.75
N ALA A 514 -22.84 -22.57 -12.08
CA ALA A 514 -22.68 -22.29 -10.65
C ALA A 514 -22.64 -20.79 -10.36
N TRP A 515 -22.00 -19.99 -11.22
CA TRP A 515 -21.95 -18.52 -11.10
C TRP A 515 -23.33 -17.88 -11.30
N GLU A 516 -24.11 -18.36 -12.28
CA GLU A 516 -25.49 -17.92 -12.47
C GLU A 516 -26.38 -18.29 -11.27
N ASN A 517 -26.22 -19.49 -10.72
CA ASN A 517 -26.95 -19.94 -9.55
C ASN A 517 -26.57 -19.13 -8.29
N PHE A 518 -25.28 -18.81 -8.14
CA PHE A 518 -24.79 -17.86 -7.15
C PHE A 518 -25.44 -16.50 -7.32
N SER A 519 -25.45 -15.93 -8.53
CA SER A 519 -26.08 -14.64 -8.81
C SER A 519 -27.54 -14.61 -8.36
N LYS A 520 -28.33 -15.63 -8.73
CA LYS A 520 -29.74 -15.74 -8.31
C LYS A 520 -29.86 -15.83 -6.79
N TYR A 521 -29.04 -16.67 -6.15
CA TYR A 521 -29.03 -16.82 -4.70
C TYR A 521 -28.67 -15.50 -3.97
N GLU A 522 -27.66 -14.77 -4.44
CA GLU A 522 -27.25 -13.49 -3.83
C GLU A 522 -28.36 -12.45 -3.96
N LYS A 523 -29.04 -12.38 -5.11
CA LYS A 523 -30.20 -11.51 -5.31
C LYS A 523 -31.33 -11.84 -4.33
N ASP A 524 -31.68 -13.12 -4.18
CA ASP A 524 -32.72 -13.56 -3.24
C ASP A 524 -32.34 -13.28 -1.77
N PHE A 525 -31.06 -13.52 -1.43
CA PHE A 525 -30.54 -13.25 -0.10
C PHE A 525 -30.63 -11.76 0.23
N GLN A 526 -30.16 -10.87 -0.65
CA GLN A 526 -30.22 -9.44 -0.42
C GLN A 526 -31.66 -8.90 -0.45
N GLN A 527 -32.54 -9.48 -1.27
CA GLN A 527 -33.97 -9.14 -1.23
C GLN A 527 -34.59 -9.44 0.14
N SER A 528 -34.16 -10.52 0.81
CA SER A 528 -34.61 -10.82 2.17
C SER A 528 -34.13 -9.77 3.19
N ASN A 529 -32.89 -9.29 3.07
CA ASN A 529 -32.35 -8.20 3.89
C ASN A 529 -33.09 -6.88 3.63
N ILE A 530 -33.40 -6.56 2.37
CA ILE A 530 -34.21 -5.39 2.00
C ILE A 530 -35.60 -5.47 2.65
N ASN A 531 -36.25 -6.63 2.64
CA ASN A 531 -37.55 -6.83 3.28
C ASN A 531 -37.49 -6.63 4.81
N ILE A 532 -36.41 -7.07 5.47
CA ILE A 532 -36.19 -6.82 6.90
C ILE A 532 -36.10 -5.30 7.17
N LEU A 533 -35.35 -4.57 6.36
CA LEU A 533 -35.18 -3.12 6.53
C LEU A 533 -36.48 -2.34 6.24
N ASN A 534 -37.26 -2.79 5.26
CA ASN A 534 -38.59 -2.23 4.92
C ASN A 534 -39.65 -2.40 6.02
N SER A 535 -39.39 -3.23 7.04
CA SER A 535 -40.34 -3.43 8.16
C SER A 535 -40.50 -2.21 9.07
N VAL A 536 -39.63 -1.20 8.93
CA VAL A 536 -39.62 0.05 9.68
C VAL A 536 -39.51 1.23 8.72
N GLU A 537 -40.22 2.32 9.01
CA GLU A 537 -40.17 3.55 8.23
C GLU A 537 -38.76 4.15 8.17
N PHE A 538 -38.29 4.47 6.96
CA PHE A 538 -36.99 5.09 6.72
C PHE A 538 -36.92 6.54 7.18
N THR A 539 -35.71 6.99 7.48
CA THR A 539 -35.45 8.41 7.73
C THR A 539 -35.75 9.22 6.47
N PRO A 540 -36.58 10.28 6.53
CA PRO A 540 -36.82 11.16 5.41
C PRO A 540 -35.51 11.75 4.88
N LYS A 541 -35.36 11.79 3.56
CA LYS A 541 -34.17 12.35 2.89
C LYS A 541 -34.57 13.30 1.78
N ARG A 542 -33.80 14.37 1.59
CA ARG A 542 -33.95 15.32 0.49
C ARG A 542 -32.72 15.24 -0.41
N ASN A 543 -32.94 15.02 -1.70
CA ASN A 543 -31.89 15.11 -2.71
C ASN A 543 -31.46 16.57 -2.89
N ILE A 544 -30.16 16.83 -2.93
CA ILE A 544 -29.61 18.13 -3.32
C ILE A 544 -29.16 18.08 -4.78
N SER A 545 -28.52 16.97 -5.17
CA SER A 545 -28.17 16.62 -6.55
C SER A 545 -28.45 15.13 -6.78
N ASP A 546 -28.63 14.76 -8.04
CA ASP A 546 -28.69 13.37 -8.50
C ASP A 546 -27.32 12.88 -8.99
N GLU A 547 -26.31 13.76 -9.03
CA GLU A 547 -24.95 13.44 -9.46
C GLU A 547 -24.18 12.65 -8.38
N SER A 548 -23.48 11.60 -8.83
CA SER A 548 -22.56 10.84 -8.00
C SER A 548 -21.14 11.41 -8.05
N PHE A 549 -20.48 11.45 -6.90
CA PHE A 549 -19.11 11.95 -6.77
C PHE A 549 -18.08 10.84 -6.62
N GLY A 550 -18.41 9.56 -6.86
CA GLY A 550 -17.44 8.48 -6.68
C GLY A 550 -17.04 8.34 -5.21
N TRP A 551 -15.74 8.21 -4.94
CA TRP A 551 -15.17 8.33 -3.60
C TRP A 551 -15.02 9.81 -3.21
N VAL A 552 -15.21 10.13 -1.93
CA VAL A 552 -15.18 11.52 -1.42
C VAL A 552 -14.35 11.63 -0.16
N THR A 553 -13.70 12.79 0.02
CA THR A 553 -13.00 13.16 1.26
C THR A 553 -14.01 13.47 2.36
N GLN A 554 -13.51 13.81 3.56
CA GLN A 554 -14.35 14.40 4.60
C GLN A 554 -14.94 15.74 4.09
N PRO A 555 -16.27 15.95 4.17
CA PRO A 555 -16.86 17.22 3.82
C PRO A 555 -16.68 18.26 4.93
N TYR A 556 -16.85 19.55 4.59
CA TYR A 556 -16.88 20.65 5.55
C TYR A 556 -17.94 21.68 5.15
N PHE A 557 -18.69 22.18 6.12
CA PHE A 557 -19.74 23.17 5.87
C PHE A 557 -19.23 24.60 6.06
N ASP A 558 -19.26 25.39 4.99
CA ASP A 558 -19.07 26.83 5.05
C ASP A 558 -20.42 27.54 5.23
N LYS A 559 -20.69 27.94 6.47
CA LYS A 559 -21.96 28.54 6.88
C LYS A 559 -22.26 29.86 6.17
N ASP A 560 -21.24 30.66 5.88
CA ASP A 560 -21.41 32.00 5.31
C ASP A 560 -21.94 31.95 3.88
N SER A 561 -21.41 31.01 3.10
CA SER A 561 -21.78 30.82 1.69
C SER A 561 -22.78 29.69 1.45
N LYS A 562 -23.15 28.93 2.50
CA LYS A 562 -24.01 27.75 2.46
C LYS A 562 -23.51 26.66 1.50
N ASN A 563 -22.20 26.46 1.49
CA ASN A 563 -21.53 25.48 0.64
C ASN A 563 -20.94 24.33 1.46
N ILE A 564 -20.80 23.16 0.83
CA ILE A 564 -20.01 22.05 1.32
C ILE A 564 -18.70 21.99 0.52
N LEU A 565 -17.56 21.91 1.21
CA LEU A 565 -16.25 21.72 0.60
C LEU A 565 -15.81 20.26 0.77
N PHE A 566 -15.40 19.61 -0.32
CA PHE A 566 -14.86 18.26 -0.31
C PHE A 566 -14.07 17.97 -1.59
N GLY A 567 -13.21 16.95 -1.55
CA GLY A 567 -12.58 16.36 -2.73
C GLY A 567 -13.32 15.10 -3.19
N TYR A 568 -13.20 14.77 -4.48
CA TYR A 568 -13.80 13.58 -5.05
C TYR A 568 -12.88 12.84 -6.04
N HIS A 569 -13.16 11.55 -6.26
CA HIS A 569 -12.49 10.67 -7.22
C HIS A 569 -13.50 9.73 -7.88
N ARG A 570 -13.75 9.90 -9.19
CA ARG A 570 -14.79 9.18 -9.94
C ARG A 570 -14.35 8.76 -11.34
N THR A 571 -15.11 7.87 -11.96
CA THR A 571 -14.89 7.39 -13.35
C THR A 571 -14.90 8.54 -14.35
N GLY A 572 -14.01 8.49 -15.35
CA GLY A 572 -13.95 9.46 -16.44
C GLY A 572 -13.32 10.82 -16.10
N GLU A 573 -13.02 11.10 -14.83
CA GLU A 573 -12.52 12.41 -14.40
C GLU A 573 -11.29 12.34 -13.48
N LEU A 574 -10.47 13.39 -13.56
CA LEU A 574 -9.37 13.58 -12.61
C LEU A 574 -9.92 14.00 -11.25
N ALA A 575 -9.27 13.54 -10.18
CA ALA A 575 -9.64 13.95 -8.83
C ALA A 575 -9.47 15.47 -8.62
N LYS A 576 -10.46 16.05 -7.93
CA LYS A 576 -10.65 17.49 -7.78
C LYS A 576 -11.13 17.82 -6.37
N ILE A 577 -10.88 19.05 -5.93
CA ILE A 577 -11.48 19.66 -4.75
C ILE A 577 -12.55 20.63 -5.22
N VAL A 578 -13.73 20.57 -4.62
CA VAL A 578 -14.90 21.34 -5.04
C VAL A 578 -15.59 22.08 -3.90
N ARG A 579 -16.33 23.11 -4.28
CA ARG A 579 -17.30 23.82 -3.46
C ARG A 579 -18.70 23.57 -4.00
N PHE A 580 -19.52 22.86 -3.25
CA PHE A 580 -20.87 22.40 -3.61
C PHE A 580 -21.95 23.24 -2.93
N ASP A 581 -22.85 23.84 -3.70
CA ASP A 581 -23.91 24.73 -3.22
C ASP A 581 -25.16 23.96 -2.79
N LEU A 582 -25.54 24.10 -1.52
CA LEU A 582 -26.68 23.38 -0.94
C LEU A 582 -28.06 23.83 -1.43
N ASN A 583 -28.16 25.02 -2.02
CA ASN A 583 -29.41 25.58 -2.53
C ASN A 583 -29.63 25.18 -4.00
N THR A 584 -28.56 25.21 -4.81
CA THR A 584 -28.66 24.97 -6.25
C THR A 584 -28.30 23.55 -6.67
N GLY A 585 -27.53 22.82 -5.86
CA GLY A 585 -27.01 21.49 -6.19
C GLY A 585 -25.85 21.49 -7.19
N ASN A 586 -25.37 22.67 -7.59
CA ASN A 586 -24.20 22.82 -8.46
C ASN A 586 -22.91 22.88 -7.64
N TYR A 587 -21.77 22.63 -8.28
CA TYR A 587 -20.45 22.82 -7.67
C TYR A 587 -19.51 23.62 -8.56
N ILE A 588 -18.47 24.16 -7.93
CA ILE A 588 -17.35 24.85 -8.59
C ILE A 588 -16.06 24.12 -8.20
N GLU A 589 -15.21 23.88 -9.19
CA GLU A 589 -13.88 23.32 -8.99
C GLU A 589 -12.94 24.37 -8.40
N LEU A 590 -12.27 24.03 -7.29
CA LEU A 590 -11.28 24.89 -6.64
C LEU A 590 -9.88 24.59 -7.14
N THR A 591 -9.50 23.32 -7.16
CA THR A 591 -8.19 22.88 -7.64
C THR A 591 -8.19 21.39 -7.98
N SER A 592 -7.22 20.97 -8.79
CA SER A 592 -6.97 19.56 -9.07
C SER A 592 -6.16 18.92 -7.96
N MET A 593 -6.44 17.65 -7.68
CA MET A 593 -5.80 16.86 -6.64
C MET A 593 -5.02 15.72 -7.30
N PRO A 594 -3.69 15.84 -7.45
CA PRO A 594 -2.87 14.74 -7.93
C PRO A 594 -2.81 13.61 -6.89
N SER A 595 -2.48 12.40 -7.35
CA SER A 595 -2.23 11.21 -6.52
C SER A 595 -3.30 10.97 -5.42
N PRO A 596 -4.60 10.86 -5.79
CA PRO A 596 -5.64 10.48 -4.84
C PRO A 596 -5.43 9.03 -4.38
N SER A 597 -5.77 8.74 -3.12
CA SER A 597 -5.95 7.35 -2.69
C SER A 597 -7.25 6.79 -3.26
N MET A 598 -7.43 5.48 -3.14
CA MET A 598 -8.59 4.83 -3.72
C MET A 598 -9.87 5.22 -2.99
N ILE A 599 -9.89 5.10 -1.65
CA ILE A 599 -11.12 5.15 -0.85
C ILE A 599 -11.27 6.51 -0.13
N GLN A 600 -10.23 6.94 0.58
CA GLN A 600 -10.25 8.22 1.32
C GLN A 600 -10.04 9.42 0.42
N VAL A 601 -9.52 9.20 -0.79
CA VAL A 601 -9.15 10.21 -1.79
C VAL A 601 -7.98 11.10 -1.34
N SER A 602 -8.17 11.84 -0.25
CA SER A 602 -7.17 12.71 0.37
C SER A 602 -7.59 13.02 1.81
N SER A 603 -6.62 13.22 2.68
CA SER A 603 -6.86 13.73 4.01
C SER A 603 -7.05 15.24 3.96
N THR A 604 -8.17 15.74 4.48
CA THR A 604 -8.58 17.15 4.35
C THR A 604 -8.86 17.80 5.70
N ALA A 605 -8.83 19.14 5.76
CA ALA A 605 -9.33 19.94 6.89
C ALA A 605 -9.78 21.33 6.42
N TYR A 606 -10.67 22.01 7.14
CA TYR A 606 -11.14 23.35 6.76
C TYR A 606 -11.19 24.32 7.94
N ASP A 607 -10.41 25.40 7.83
CA ASP A 607 -10.48 26.54 8.73
C ASP A 607 -11.51 27.54 8.20
N SER A 608 -12.71 27.49 8.76
CA SER A 608 -13.84 28.30 8.33
C SER A 608 -13.69 29.79 8.58
N LYS A 609 -12.75 30.21 9.43
CA LYS A 609 -12.54 31.62 9.79
C LYS A 609 -11.50 32.26 8.88
N ASN A 610 -10.43 31.55 8.55
CA ASN A 610 -9.42 32.01 7.57
C ASN A 610 -9.72 31.59 6.14
N LYS A 611 -10.77 30.78 5.91
CA LYS A 611 -11.17 30.23 4.60
C LYS A 611 -10.08 29.38 3.94
N LEU A 612 -9.29 28.67 4.76
CA LEU A 612 -8.20 27.81 4.32
C LEU A 612 -8.67 26.35 4.28
N PHE A 613 -8.50 25.69 3.14
CA PHE A 613 -8.78 24.28 2.96
C PHE A 613 -7.47 23.51 2.80
N PHE A 614 -7.18 22.61 3.74
CA PHE A 614 -5.99 21.78 3.76
C PHE A 614 -6.28 20.44 3.09
N PHE A 615 -5.32 19.90 2.36
CA PHE A 615 -5.43 18.60 1.73
C PHE A 615 -4.05 17.97 1.52
N THR A 616 -4.00 16.64 1.44
CA THR A 616 -2.77 15.91 1.18
C THR A 616 -2.64 15.49 -0.29
N THR A 617 -1.42 15.42 -0.80
CA THR A 617 -1.04 14.75 -2.06
C THR A 617 -0.20 13.50 -1.75
N ASN A 618 0.15 12.71 -2.77
CA ASN A 618 0.92 11.46 -2.61
C ASN A 618 0.19 10.44 -1.72
N ASN A 619 -1.12 10.34 -1.89
CA ASN A 619 -1.98 9.52 -1.03
C ASN A 619 -2.00 8.03 -1.44
N ASN A 620 -1.45 7.69 -2.61
CA ASN A 620 -1.42 6.32 -3.13
C ASN A 620 -0.02 5.77 -3.39
N GLN A 621 1.00 6.63 -3.39
CA GLN A 621 2.40 6.32 -3.65
C GLN A 621 3.25 7.43 -3.02
N LEU A 622 4.43 7.09 -2.50
CA LEU A 622 5.37 8.03 -1.89
C LEU A 622 4.86 8.63 -0.56
N TYR A 623 5.56 9.64 -0.06
CA TYR A 623 5.28 10.29 1.21
C TYR A 623 4.31 11.46 1.03
N ARG A 624 3.33 11.58 1.92
CA ARG A 624 2.32 12.64 1.82
C ARG A 624 2.88 14.01 2.11
N ASP A 625 2.54 14.93 1.23
CA ASP A 625 2.62 16.37 1.49
C ASP A 625 1.32 16.89 2.11
N ILE A 626 1.41 18.03 2.77
CA ILE A 626 0.27 18.87 3.15
C ILE A 626 0.29 20.16 2.32
N TRP A 627 -0.80 20.39 1.59
CA TRP A 627 -1.07 21.61 0.86
C TRP A 627 -2.22 22.38 1.50
N VAL A 628 -2.25 23.69 1.26
CA VAL A 628 -3.39 24.55 1.57
C VAL A 628 -3.86 25.29 0.32
N VAL A 629 -5.17 25.40 0.16
CA VAL A 629 -5.80 26.25 -0.84
C VAL A 629 -6.74 27.24 -0.17
N ASP A 630 -6.66 28.50 -0.57
CA ASP A 630 -7.65 29.50 -0.18
C ASP A 630 -8.96 29.21 -0.95
N ALA A 631 -10.05 28.96 -0.21
CA ALA A 631 -11.30 28.46 -0.75
C ALA A 631 -12.06 29.45 -1.67
N TYR A 632 -11.58 30.68 -1.82
CA TYR A 632 -12.20 31.71 -2.67
C TYR A 632 -11.29 32.15 -3.81
N SER A 633 -10.02 32.43 -3.53
CA SER A 633 -9.03 32.85 -4.54
C SER A 633 -8.47 31.67 -5.33
N GLY A 634 -8.56 30.44 -4.81
CA GLY A 634 -7.99 29.24 -5.42
C GLY A 634 -6.45 29.18 -5.34
N LYS A 635 -5.81 30.11 -4.62
CA LYS A 635 -4.35 30.12 -4.46
C LYS A 635 -3.91 28.93 -3.60
N LYS A 636 -3.11 28.05 -4.20
CA LYS A 636 -2.55 26.83 -3.59
C LYS A 636 -1.10 27.07 -3.13
N THR A 637 -0.74 26.57 -1.95
CA THR A 637 0.61 26.66 -1.35
C THR A 637 0.97 25.33 -0.67
N LEU A 638 2.21 24.86 -0.86
CA LEU A 638 2.75 23.71 -0.13
C LEU A 638 3.12 24.15 1.29
N LEU A 639 2.65 23.43 2.31
CA LEU A 639 2.95 23.72 3.71
C LEU A 639 4.04 22.80 4.26
N PHE A 640 3.87 21.48 4.09
CA PHE A 640 4.81 20.49 4.58
C PHE A 640 5.04 19.44 3.49
N GLU A 641 6.26 19.36 2.99
CA GLU A 641 6.72 18.36 2.02
C GLU A 641 7.09 17.05 2.72
N ASP A 642 6.75 15.90 2.14
CA ASP A 642 7.12 14.55 2.61
C ASP A 642 6.90 14.32 4.12
N CYS A 643 5.92 15.01 4.70
CA CYS A 643 5.70 15.03 6.15
C CYS A 643 4.95 13.79 6.65
N ARG A 644 4.45 12.96 5.73
CA ARG A 644 3.76 11.67 5.97
C ARG A 644 2.54 11.78 6.89
N THR A 645 1.94 12.97 6.94
CA THR A 645 0.88 13.31 7.88
C THR A 645 -0.47 13.35 7.18
N GLY A 646 -1.40 12.52 7.65
CA GLY A 646 -2.80 12.50 7.22
C GLY A 646 -3.78 12.64 8.38
N SER A 647 -5.03 12.15 8.19
CA SER A 647 -6.13 12.31 9.15
C SER A 647 -6.23 13.73 9.74
N LEU A 648 -6.22 14.73 8.86
CA LEU A 648 -6.12 16.14 9.23
C LEU A 648 -7.40 16.66 9.90
N THR A 649 -7.25 17.58 10.84
CA THR A 649 -8.35 18.39 11.37
C THR A 649 -7.84 19.74 11.86
N VAL A 650 -8.71 20.75 11.90
CA VAL A 650 -8.32 22.10 12.33
C VAL A 650 -9.40 22.72 13.19
N SER A 651 -8.99 23.43 14.23
CA SER A 651 -9.92 24.24 15.03
C SER A 651 -10.09 25.62 14.39
N SER A 652 -11.33 26.03 14.15
CA SER A 652 -11.64 27.36 13.59
C SER A 652 -11.28 28.53 14.50
N GLN A 653 -11.09 28.30 15.81
CA GLN A 653 -10.81 29.36 16.77
C GLN A 653 -9.32 29.48 17.10
N THR A 654 -8.64 28.35 17.32
CA THR A 654 -7.21 28.34 17.66
C THR A 654 -6.32 28.26 16.42
N HIS A 655 -6.88 27.86 15.27
CA HIS A 655 -6.16 27.66 14.01
C HIS A 655 -5.03 26.62 14.13
N GLU A 656 -5.12 25.70 15.10
CA GLU A 656 -4.19 24.59 15.21
C GLU A 656 -4.59 23.48 14.24
N LEU A 657 -3.68 23.10 13.35
CA LEU A 657 -3.82 21.98 12.42
C LEU A 657 -3.28 20.72 13.11
N TRP A 658 -4.14 19.73 13.31
CA TRP A 658 -3.79 18.43 13.86
C TRP A 658 -3.75 17.38 12.74
N GLY A 659 -2.95 16.35 12.93
CA GLY A 659 -2.84 15.22 12.00
C GLY A 659 -2.22 13.99 12.65
N VAL A 660 -2.09 12.93 11.86
CA VAL A 660 -1.46 11.68 12.24
C VAL A 660 -0.32 11.40 11.28
N GLN A 661 0.90 11.42 11.80
CA GLN A 661 2.13 11.12 11.07
C GLN A 661 2.42 9.62 11.11
N HIS A 662 2.81 9.06 9.98
CA HIS A 662 3.24 7.68 9.83
C HIS A 662 4.76 7.60 9.63
N ASP A 663 5.43 6.80 10.46
CA ASP A 663 6.87 6.56 10.36
C ASP A 663 7.28 5.22 11.00
N GLY A 664 8.07 4.41 10.30
CA GLY A 664 8.55 3.11 10.78
C GLY A 664 7.41 2.16 11.19
N GLY A 665 6.27 2.24 10.50
CA GLY A 665 5.06 1.46 10.79
C GLY A 665 4.27 1.92 12.02
N ARG A 666 4.60 3.08 12.62
CA ARG A 666 3.92 3.65 13.80
C ARG A 666 3.11 4.88 13.43
N ALA A 667 1.97 5.04 14.09
CA ALA A 667 1.16 6.25 14.04
C ALA A 667 1.54 7.21 15.19
N THR A 668 1.73 8.49 14.89
CA THR A 668 2.02 9.54 15.86
C THR A 668 1.05 10.71 15.68
N LEU A 669 0.36 11.11 16.75
CA LEU A 669 -0.45 12.32 16.72
C LEU A 669 0.47 13.55 16.70
N VAL A 670 0.27 14.42 15.72
CA VAL A 670 1.05 15.65 15.52
C VAL A 670 0.14 16.88 15.44
N TYR A 671 0.69 18.06 15.70
CA TYR A 671 -0.02 19.32 15.46
C TYR A 671 0.92 20.47 15.05
N SER A 672 0.38 21.43 14.31
CA SER A 672 1.05 22.66 13.91
C SER A 672 0.21 23.87 14.31
N GLN A 673 0.86 24.86 14.92
CA GLN A 673 0.23 26.13 15.27
C GLN A 673 0.31 27.10 14.10
N PHE A 674 -0.71 27.91 13.89
CA PHE A 674 -0.67 29.02 12.94
C PHE A 674 0.53 29.95 13.25
N PRO A 675 1.38 30.32 12.26
CA PRO A 675 1.16 30.25 10.81
C PRO A 675 1.68 28.99 10.10
N TYR A 676 1.75 27.86 10.79
CA TYR A 676 2.10 26.52 10.28
C TYR A 676 3.57 26.33 9.87
N GLU A 677 4.49 26.77 10.73
CA GLU A 677 5.94 26.68 10.45
C GLU A 677 6.53 25.29 10.76
N PHE A 678 6.00 24.59 11.78
CA PHE A 678 6.54 23.31 12.25
C PHE A 678 5.43 22.34 12.66
N LEU A 679 5.63 21.03 12.45
CA LEU A 679 4.79 19.95 12.96
C LEU A 679 5.38 19.39 14.26
N ASN A 680 4.62 19.44 15.36
CA ASN A 680 5.06 18.99 16.68
C ASN A 680 4.45 17.62 17.01
N ALA A 681 5.30 16.65 17.34
CA ALA A 681 4.86 15.35 17.82
C ALA A 681 4.30 15.40 19.24
N VAL A 682 3.12 14.81 19.43
CA VAL A 682 2.36 14.86 20.68
C VAL A 682 2.38 13.50 21.37
N TYR A 683 1.93 12.46 20.68
CA TYR A 683 1.79 11.12 21.25
C TYR A 683 2.00 10.02 20.19
N PRO A 684 3.03 9.16 20.34
CA PRO A 684 3.21 7.98 19.51
C PRO A 684 2.34 6.82 20.02
N PHE A 685 1.67 6.12 19.10
CA PHE A 685 0.92 4.92 19.40
C PHE A 685 1.81 3.68 19.31
N ASP A 686 1.40 2.62 20.04
CA ASP A 686 2.05 1.32 19.94
C ASP A 686 1.83 0.73 18.54
N ILE A 687 2.76 -0.11 18.09
CA ILE A 687 2.64 -0.80 16.80
C ILE A 687 1.36 -1.66 16.79
N GLY A 688 0.53 -1.46 15.76
CA GLY A 688 -0.77 -2.11 15.61
C GLY A 688 -1.96 -1.38 16.26
N ASP A 689 -1.72 -0.35 17.06
CA ASP A 689 -2.74 0.59 17.49
C ASP A 689 -2.68 1.84 16.60
N GLU A 690 -3.83 2.30 16.11
CA GLU A 690 -3.90 3.36 15.09
C GLU A 690 -4.98 4.39 15.48
N ILE A 691 -4.65 5.68 15.43
CA ILE A 691 -5.61 6.78 15.57
C ILE A 691 -5.80 7.45 14.22
N GLN A 692 -7.04 7.83 13.90
CA GLN A 692 -7.35 8.41 12.60
C GLN A 692 -8.69 9.15 12.59
N GLN A 693 -9.05 9.72 11.42
CA GLN A 693 -10.30 10.44 11.19
C GLN A 693 -10.58 11.48 12.29
N LEU A 694 -9.60 12.35 12.50
CA LEU A 694 -9.62 13.34 13.56
C LEU A 694 -10.70 14.41 13.33
N SER A 695 -11.28 14.89 14.41
CA SER A 695 -12.31 15.93 14.39
C SER A 695 -12.19 16.82 15.61
N SER A 696 -11.61 18.00 15.41
CA SER A 696 -11.49 19.03 16.44
C SER A 696 -12.79 19.81 16.57
N ASN A 697 -13.18 20.14 17.80
CA ASN A 697 -14.32 21.02 18.03
C ASN A 697 -13.94 22.48 17.75
N SER A 698 -14.95 23.36 17.65
CA SER A 698 -14.75 24.73 17.18
C SER A 698 -13.74 25.52 18.03
N ASN A 699 -13.79 25.34 19.36
CA ASN A 699 -12.89 26.01 20.30
C ASN A 699 -11.52 25.32 20.50
N GLY A 700 -11.30 24.13 19.92
CA GLY A 700 -10.04 23.40 19.99
C GLY A 700 -9.74 22.71 21.33
N LYS A 701 -10.68 22.66 22.27
CA LYS A 701 -10.52 21.99 23.57
C LYS A 701 -10.57 20.47 23.47
N TYR A 702 -11.36 19.94 22.55
CA TYR A 702 -11.59 18.50 22.42
C TYR A 702 -11.28 18.01 21.00
N LEU A 703 -10.70 16.82 20.95
CA LEU A 703 -10.43 16.06 19.75
C LEU A 703 -11.26 14.77 19.81
N ALA A 704 -12.20 14.61 18.87
CA ALA A 704 -12.82 13.33 18.60
C ALA A 704 -11.99 12.59 17.55
N ALA A 705 -11.86 11.27 17.69
CA ALA A 705 -11.09 10.44 16.76
C ALA A 705 -11.62 9.02 16.71
N VAL A 706 -11.25 8.28 15.66
CA VAL A 706 -11.39 6.83 15.61
C VAL A 706 -10.08 6.22 16.10
N LEU A 707 -10.19 5.31 17.08
CA LEU A 707 -9.08 4.51 17.60
C LEU A 707 -9.28 3.05 17.22
N HIS A 708 -8.28 2.48 16.57
CA HIS A 708 -8.14 1.05 16.35
C HIS A 708 -7.10 0.48 17.29
N LYS A 709 -7.42 -0.70 17.80
CA LYS A 709 -6.48 -1.47 18.60
C LYS A 709 -6.14 -2.77 17.89
N SER A 710 -4.93 -3.24 18.11
CA SER A 710 -4.45 -4.57 17.69
C SER A 710 -5.37 -5.74 18.10
N THR A 711 -6.22 -5.54 19.12
CA THR A 711 -7.29 -6.48 19.53
C THR A 711 -8.45 -6.61 18.53
N GLY A 712 -8.49 -5.74 17.52
CA GLY A 712 -9.56 -5.57 16.55
C GLY A 712 -10.75 -4.72 16.99
N GLN A 713 -10.64 -4.07 18.15
CA GLN A 713 -11.62 -3.10 18.60
C GLN A 713 -11.42 -1.76 17.88
N GLN A 714 -12.48 -1.28 17.23
CA GLN A 714 -12.60 0.08 16.72
C GLN A 714 -13.52 0.91 17.62
N SER A 715 -13.17 2.17 17.87
CA SER A 715 -13.93 3.03 18.78
C SER A 715 -13.88 4.51 18.42
N ILE A 716 -14.99 5.22 18.61
CA ILE A 716 -14.97 6.69 18.73
C ILE A 716 -14.46 7.04 20.11
N ILE A 717 -13.40 7.85 20.16
CA ILE A 717 -12.84 8.38 21.40
C ILE A 717 -12.93 9.90 21.43
N LEU A 718 -12.97 10.45 22.64
CA LEU A 718 -12.93 11.88 22.92
C LEU A 718 -11.73 12.18 23.83
N ILE A 719 -10.90 13.12 23.41
CA ILE A 719 -9.64 13.49 24.07
C ILE A 719 -9.61 14.98 24.34
N GLU A 720 -9.08 15.41 25.48
CA GLU A 720 -8.82 16.83 25.77
C GLU A 720 -7.44 17.23 25.22
N THR A 721 -7.39 18.29 24.40
CA THR A 721 -6.19 18.68 23.65
C THR A 721 -5.06 19.21 24.54
N GLU A 722 -5.36 19.88 25.65
CA GLU A 722 -4.34 20.28 26.64
C GLU A 722 -3.72 19.07 27.35
N SER A 723 -4.52 18.05 27.66
CA SER A 723 -4.00 16.82 28.28
C SER A 723 -3.03 16.10 27.34
N LEU A 724 -3.33 16.06 26.04
CA LEU A 724 -2.43 15.53 25.01
C LEU A 724 -1.07 16.25 24.98
N LYS A 725 -1.07 17.58 25.11
CA LYS A 725 0.17 18.37 25.09
C LYS A 725 1.00 18.21 26.36
N ASN A 726 0.35 18.10 27.52
CA ASN A 726 1.00 18.31 28.83
C ASN A 726 1.10 17.07 29.73
N SER A 727 0.40 15.97 29.45
CA SER A 727 0.26 14.84 30.39
C SER A 727 0.57 13.49 29.75
N LEU A 728 1.27 12.63 30.50
CA LEU A 728 1.39 11.20 30.19
C LEU A 728 0.99 10.34 31.39
N PRO A 729 0.20 9.26 31.17
CA PRO A 729 -0.34 8.82 29.89
C PRO A 729 -1.56 9.64 29.42
N VAL A 730 -1.84 9.60 28.12
CA VAL A 730 -2.99 10.29 27.50
C VAL A 730 -4.29 9.71 28.01
N LYS A 731 -5.17 10.58 28.53
CA LYS A 731 -6.51 10.20 28.97
C LYS A 731 -7.52 10.47 27.86
N TYR A 732 -8.28 9.46 27.49
CA TYR A 732 -9.37 9.58 26.51
C TYR A 732 -10.61 8.83 27.03
N ARG A 733 -11.78 9.23 26.53
CA ARG A 733 -13.06 8.58 26.80
C ARG A 733 -13.54 7.82 25.58
N ILE A 734 -13.90 6.56 25.73
CA ILE A 734 -14.58 5.78 24.69
C ILE A 734 -16.06 6.20 24.65
N ILE A 735 -16.53 6.64 23.49
CA ILE A 735 -17.91 7.05 23.24
C ILE A 735 -18.74 5.88 22.72
N SER A 736 -18.23 5.17 21.71
CA SER A 736 -18.86 3.99 21.14
C SER A 736 -17.78 3.06 20.58
N SER A 737 -17.99 1.76 20.72
CA SER A 737 -17.18 0.69 20.15
C SER A 737 -18.01 -0.32 19.35
N VAL A 738 -19.24 0.05 19.00
CA VAL A 738 -20.22 -0.84 18.36
C VAL A 738 -20.38 -0.47 16.89
N GLY A 739 -20.40 -1.48 16.02
CA GLY A 739 -20.67 -1.35 14.59
C GLY A 739 -19.59 -0.58 13.82
N SER A 740 -18.32 -0.75 14.17
CA SER A 740 -17.16 -0.13 13.49
C SER A 740 -17.38 1.36 13.20
N PRO A 741 -17.49 2.19 14.25
CA PRO A 741 -17.92 3.57 14.09
C PRO A 741 -16.82 4.45 13.46
N GLU A 742 -17.23 5.35 12.54
CA GLU A 742 -16.35 6.13 11.68
C GLU A 742 -16.87 7.56 11.41
N ASN A 743 -15.98 8.42 10.92
CA ASN A 743 -16.18 9.79 10.46
C ASN A 743 -16.83 10.70 11.52
N PRO A 744 -16.21 10.87 12.71
CA PRO A 744 -16.73 11.77 13.72
C PRO A 744 -16.75 13.23 13.23
N SER A 745 -17.82 13.96 13.53
CA SER A 745 -17.95 15.39 13.23
C SER A 745 -18.69 16.14 14.33
N TRP A 746 -18.34 17.42 14.52
CA TRP A 746 -18.94 18.27 15.54
C TRP A 746 -20.11 19.09 14.98
N SER A 747 -21.12 19.36 15.82
CA SER A 747 -22.06 20.44 15.56
C SER A 747 -21.39 21.80 15.70
N SER A 748 -21.89 22.81 15.00
CA SER A 748 -21.33 24.18 15.04
C SER A 748 -21.38 24.86 16.41
N ASP A 749 -22.17 24.32 17.34
CA ASP A 749 -22.30 24.79 18.72
C ASP A 749 -21.58 23.90 19.74
N ASP A 750 -20.78 22.94 19.25
CA ASP A 750 -19.98 21.97 20.03
C ASP A 750 -20.79 21.10 21.03
N ASN A 751 -22.12 21.08 20.92
CA ASN A 751 -23.00 20.31 21.81
C ASN A 751 -23.17 18.84 21.39
N PHE A 752 -22.94 18.54 20.10
CA PHE A 752 -23.14 17.20 19.55
C PHE A 752 -21.94 16.71 18.76
N ILE A 753 -21.70 15.40 18.82
CA ILE A 753 -20.80 14.67 17.93
C ILE A 753 -21.63 13.70 17.11
N PHE A 754 -21.42 13.66 15.79
CA PHE A 754 -22.05 12.73 14.86
C PHE A 754 -21.03 11.77 14.29
N TRP A 755 -21.43 10.55 13.95
CA TRP A 755 -20.60 9.56 13.25
C TRP A 755 -21.49 8.56 12.51
N ASN A 756 -20.94 7.76 11.60
CA ASN A 756 -21.64 6.63 11.00
C ASN A 756 -21.16 5.28 11.59
N ALA A 757 -22.05 4.30 11.70
CA ALA A 757 -21.74 2.96 12.21
C ALA A 757 -22.75 1.90 11.72
N TYR A 758 -22.35 0.63 11.71
CA TYR A 758 -23.09 -0.52 11.19
C TYR A 758 -23.78 -1.37 12.26
N ASN A 759 -24.30 -0.81 13.36
CA ASN A 759 -24.83 -1.62 14.48
C ASN A 759 -25.93 -2.63 14.11
N ASN A 760 -26.67 -2.39 13.02
CA ASN A 760 -27.68 -3.29 12.47
C ASN A 760 -27.28 -3.91 11.11
N GLY A 761 -25.99 -3.82 10.77
CA GLY A 761 -25.38 -4.17 9.48
C GLY A 761 -25.62 -3.19 8.33
N VAL A 762 -26.15 -2.01 8.63
CA VAL A 762 -26.29 -0.89 7.69
C VAL A 762 -25.64 0.36 8.29
N SER A 763 -24.86 1.09 7.50
CA SER A 763 -24.26 2.35 7.95
C SER A 763 -25.35 3.38 8.27
N ASN A 764 -25.53 3.66 9.55
CA ASN A 764 -26.47 4.65 10.06
C ASN A 764 -25.73 5.75 10.82
N ILE A 765 -26.34 6.94 10.87
CA ILE A 765 -25.82 8.09 11.61
C ILE A 765 -26.23 7.99 13.08
N TYR A 766 -25.28 8.23 13.97
CA TYR A 766 -25.46 8.32 15.40
C TYR A 766 -25.04 9.70 15.89
N ARG A 767 -25.58 10.10 17.05
CA ARG A 767 -25.31 11.37 17.71
C ARG A 767 -25.04 11.14 19.19
N LEU A 768 -24.00 11.78 19.71
CA LEU A 768 -23.74 11.96 21.13
C LEU A 768 -24.15 13.38 21.53
N ASP A 769 -24.90 13.53 22.63
CA ASP A 769 -25.06 14.81 23.33
C ASP A 769 -23.95 14.95 24.38
N ILE A 770 -23.11 15.98 24.27
CA ILE A 770 -21.94 16.16 25.14
C ILE A 770 -22.32 16.47 26.59
N ASN A 771 -23.54 16.98 26.83
CA ASN A 771 -23.96 17.43 28.15
C ASN A 771 -24.39 16.28 29.06
N ASN A 772 -25.04 15.26 28.48
CA ASN A 772 -25.55 14.09 29.21
C ASN A 772 -24.91 12.75 28.77
N PHE A 773 -24.11 12.77 27.71
CA PHE A 773 -23.45 11.61 27.09
C PHE A 773 -24.42 10.52 26.57
N GLU A 774 -25.64 10.89 26.21
CA GLU A 774 -26.60 9.99 25.56
C GLU A 774 -26.24 9.79 24.09
N VAL A 775 -26.14 8.53 23.67
CA VAL A 775 -25.95 8.14 22.27
C VAL A 775 -27.30 7.76 21.66
N THR A 776 -27.65 8.40 20.54
CA THR A 776 -28.91 8.19 19.82
C THR A 776 -28.67 7.88 18.34
N ALA A 777 -29.35 6.86 17.81
CA ALA A 777 -29.41 6.62 16.37
C ALA A 777 -30.32 7.66 15.69
N ILE A 778 -29.82 8.30 14.64
CA ILE A 778 -30.48 9.39 13.91
C ILE A 778 -31.01 8.93 12.55
N SER A 779 -30.45 7.88 11.96
CA SER A 779 -30.92 7.37 10.67
C SER A 779 -31.33 5.90 10.68
N HIS A 780 -32.27 5.57 9.79
CA HIS A 780 -32.57 4.22 9.28
C HIS A 780 -32.67 4.32 7.75
N THR A 781 -31.86 3.55 7.02
CA THR A 781 -31.76 3.61 5.55
C THR A 781 -31.52 2.23 4.94
N LEU A 782 -31.69 2.13 3.62
CA LEU A 782 -31.39 0.92 2.84
C LEU A 782 -29.92 0.86 2.40
N LYS A 783 -29.40 1.96 1.84
CA LYS A 783 -28.09 1.98 1.19
C LYS A 783 -26.94 2.38 2.11
N GLY A 784 -27.24 3.07 3.20
CA GLY A 784 -26.24 3.57 4.16
C GLY A 784 -25.97 5.07 4.00
N PHE A 785 -25.76 5.75 5.12
CA PHE A 785 -25.37 7.16 5.17
C PHE A 785 -23.98 7.31 5.81
N PHE A 786 -23.21 8.29 5.32
CA PHE A 786 -21.80 8.46 5.63
C PHE A 786 -21.43 9.92 5.83
N ARG A 787 -20.32 10.14 6.55
CA ARG A 787 -19.66 11.44 6.76
C ARG A 787 -20.66 12.55 7.14
N PRO A 788 -21.39 12.41 8.26
CA PRO A 788 -22.43 13.36 8.65
C PRO A 788 -21.85 14.74 8.98
N ILE A 789 -22.57 15.81 8.65
CA ILE A 789 -22.24 17.19 9.06
C ILE A 789 -23.50 17.95 9.43
N ALA A 790 -23.49 18.67 10.55
CA ALA A 790 -24.57 19.58 10.89
C ALA A 790 -24.56 20.84 10.00
N VAL A 791 -25.63 21.02 9.22
CA VAL A 791 -25.86 22.24 8.42
C VAL A 791 -26.83 23.20 9.10
N SER A 792 -27.62 22.70 10.04
CA SER A 792 -28.46 23.48 10.96
C SER A 792 -28.69 22.68 12.25
N ARG A 793 -29.45 23.21 13.21
CA ARG A 793 -29.82 22.46 14.42
C ARG A 793 -30.65 21.21 14.11
N ASP A 794 -31.48 21.30 13.07
CA ASP A 794 -32.50 20.28 12.75
C ASP A 794 -32.13 19.44 11.53
N SER A 795 -30.98 19.66 10.91
CA SER A 795 -30.64 19.01 9.63
C SER A 795 -29.15 18.69 9.50
N LEU A 796 -28.89 17.51 8.93
CA LEU A 796 -27.55 17.01 8.64
C LEU A 796 -27.38 16.85 7.12
N PHE A 797 -26.22 17.25 6.62
CA PHE A 797 -25.70 16.79 5.35
C PHE A 797 -25.08 15.40 5.55
N VAL A 798 -25.34 14.50 4.61
CA VAL A 798 -24.77 13.15 4.56
C VAL A 798 -24.51 12.75 3.11
N PHE A 799 -23.61 11.80 2.92
CA PHE A 799 -23.51 11.08 1.66
C PHE A 799 -24.30 9.77 1.75
N GLU A 800 -25.15 9.49 0.77
CA GLU A 800 -25.75 8.19 0.55
C GLU A 800 -24.85 7.39 -0.40
N PHE A 801 -24.61 6.11 -0.09
CA PHE A 801 -23.85 5.23 -0.97
C PHE A 801 -24.67 4.84 -2.21
N GLY A 802 -24.01 4.77 -3.36
CA GLY A 802 -24.55 4.29 -4.63
C GLY A 802 -23.48 3.54 -5.42
N MET A 803 -23.89 2.80 -6.46
CA MET A 803 -22.97 1.96 -7.23
C MET A 803 -21.91 2.75 -8.04
N GLU A 804 -22.21 4.00 -8.37
CA GLU A 804 -21.28 4.95 -8.99
C GLU A 804 -20.58 5.85 -7.95
N GLY A 805 -20.80 5.59 -6.65
CA GLY A 805 -20.23 6.35 -5.55
C GLY A 805 -21.23 7.16 -4.71
N PHE A 806 -20.71 8.16 -4.00
CA PHE A 806 -21.44 8.92 -3.00
C PHE A 806 -22.31 10.03 -3.59
N ILE A 807 -23.56 10.09 -3.11
CA ILE A 807 -24.56 11.06 -3.56
C ILE A 807 -24.97 11.97 -2.37
N PRO A 808 -24.89 13.30 -2.51
CA PRO A 808 -25.17 14.23 -1.41
C PRO A 808 -26.67 14.32 -1.06
N LYS A 809 -27.01 14.18 0.22
CA LYS A 809 -28.39 14.24 0.76
C LYS A 809 -28.46 15.12 2.01
N ILE A 810 -29.66 15.62 2.31
CA ILE A 810 -30.02 16.18 3.63
C ILE A 810 -30.97 15.23 4.35
N ILE A 811 -30.73 14.99 5.63
CA ILE A 811 -31.61 14.24 6.55
C ILE A 811 -31.94 15.06 7.80
N PRO A 812 -33.08 14.82 8.47
CA PRO A 812 -33.42 15.49 9.72
C PRO A 812 -32.54 14.99 10.88
N ASN A 813 -32.19 15.88 11.80
CA ASN A 813 -31.51 15.54 13.06
C ASN A 813 -32.51 15.03 14.13
N LEU A 814 -33.21 13.93 13.81
CA LEU A 814 -34.25 13.34 14.66
C LEU A 814 -33.96 11.87 14.94
N LYS A 815 -34.37 11.40 16.12
CA LYS A 815 -34.19 10.00 16.54
C LYS A 815 -34.89 9.04 15.57
N ALA A 816 -34.16 8.04 15.09
CA ALA A 816 -34.72 6.94 14.32
C ALA A 816 -35.64 6.08 15.21
N LYS A 817 -36.76 5.60 14.65
CA LYS A 817 -37.75 4.82 15.41
C LYS A 817 -37.18 3.48 15.89
N LYS A 818 -36.60 2.71 14.98
CA LYS A 818 -36.04 1.37 15.23
C LYS A 818 -35.04 1.01 14.12
N LEU A 819 -34.04 0.21 14.46
CA LEU A 819 -33.05 -0.33 13.53
C LEU A 819 -33.20 -1.86 13.45
N PRO A 820 -33.91 -2.40 12.45
CA PRO A 820 -33.94 -3.85 12.21
C PRO A 820 -32.56 -4.32 11.72
N ALA A 821 -32.07 -5.44 12.27
CA ALA A 821 -30.75 -6.00 11.92
C ALA A 821 -30.84 -6.93 10.71
N ILE A 822 -29.94 -6.74 9.75
CA ILE A 822 -29.81 -7.62 8.58
C ILE A 822 -29.19 -8.96 8.96
N GLN A 823 -29.24 -9.90 8.04
CA GLN A 823 -28.47 -11.14 8.11
C GLN A 823 -27.18 -10.99 7.31
N TYR A 824 -26.09 -11.53 7.85
CA TYR A 824 -24.81 -11.64 7.15
C TYR A 824 -24.70 -13.00 6.48
N LEU A 825 -24.23 -13.03 5.24
CA LEU A 825 -24.06 -14.28 4.52
C LEU A 825 -23.00 -15.16 5.19
N GLY A 826 -21.85 -14.59 5.58
CA GLY A 826 -20.79 -15.32 6.29
C GLY A 826 -21.26 -15.97 7.60
N GLN A 827 -22.24 -15.36 8.29
CA GLN A 827 -22.79 -15.93 9.52
C GLN A 827 -23.54 -17.24 9.27
N LYS A 828 -24.13 -17.41 8.08
CA LYS A 828 -24.77 -18.68 7.70
C LYS A 828 -23.76 -19.82 7.60
N ILE A 829 -22.49 -19.54 7.24
CA ILE A 829 -21.44 -20.57 7.22
C ILE A 829 -21.12 -21.02 8.64
N LEU A 830 -20.89 -20.06 9.56
CA LEU A 830 -20.62 -20.40 10.96
C LEU A 830 -21.75 -21.23 11.59
N ASN A 831 -23.00 -20.92 11.24
CA ASN A 831 -24.15 -21.68 11.72
C ASN A 831 -24.22 -23.10 11.13
N LEU A 832 -23.60 -23.33 9.97
CA LEU A 832 -23.55 -24.63 9.30
C LEU A 832 -22.36 -25.49 9.80
N ASP A 833 -21.21 -24.85 10.02
CA ASP A 833 -19.98 -25.51 10.45
C ASP A 833 -19.21 -24.68 11.49
N GLU A 834 -19.45 -24.99 12.76
CA GLU A 834 -18.77 -24.35 13.89
C GLU A 834 -17.28 -24.69 13.98
N SER A 835 -16.79 -25.72 13.27
CA SER A 835 -15.37 -26.10 13.36
C SER A 835 -14.42 -25.08 12.76
N LEU A 836 -14.93 -24.07 12.03
CA LEU A 836 -14.19 -22.87 11.63
C LEU A 836 -13.67 -22.05 12.82
N PHE A 837 -14.29 -22.14 14.00
CA PHE A 837 -13.74 -21.53 15.23
C PHE A 837 -12.38 -22.12 15.63
N ASN A 838 -12.05 -23.32 15.17
CA ASN A 838 -10.76 -23.93 15.44
C ASN A 838 -9.63 -23.40 14.53
N TRP A 839 -9.96 -22.61 13.51
CA TRP A 839 -8.97 -22.01 12.59
C TRP A 839 -8.37 -20.71 13.11
N VAL A 840 -8.94 -20.14 14.19
CA VAL A 840 -8.50 -18.85 14.74
C VAL A 840 -7.05 -18.92 15.21
N LEU A 841 -6.23 -18.00 14.71
CA LEU A 841 -4.84 -17.89 15.08
C LEU A 841 -4.68 -17.26 16.47
N LYS A 842 -3.75 -17.80 17.27
CA LYS A 842 -3.32 -17.14 18.50
C LYS A 842 -2.43 -15.94 18.15
N PRO A 843 -2.44 -14.83 18.93
CA PRO A 843 -1.60 -13.66 18.64
C PRO A 843 -0.11 -13.99 18.57
N ALA A 844 0.57 -13.53 17.50
CA ALA A 844 1.99 -13.78 17.25
C ALA A 844 2.93 -13.27 18.36
N ASN A 845 2.60 -12.15 19.02
CA ASN A 845 3.37 -11.56 20.14
C ASN A 845 3.68 -12.54 21.29
N LYS A 846 2.90 -13.63 21.45
CA LYS A 846 3.12 -14.65 22.48
C LYS A 846 4.08 -15.77 22.07
N LYS A 847 4.50 -15.83 20.80
CA LYS A 847 5.36 -16.90 20.24
C LYS A 847 6.76 -16.43 19.85
N THR A 848 7.04 -15.12 19.92
CA THR A 848 8.34 -14.54 19.54
C THR A 848 9.51 -15.15 20.33
N GLU A 849 9.27 -15.63 21.56
CA GLU A 849 10.29 -16.29 22.39
C GLU A 849 10.43 -17.80 22.14
N GLN A 850 9.48 -18.43 21.43
CA GLN A 850 9.47 -19.89 21.18
C GLN A 850 10.09 -20.27 19.83
N ASN A 851 10.19 -19.32 18.90
CA ASN A 851 10.73 -19.55 17.56
C ASN A 851 12.27 -19.40 17.58
N ASN A 852 12.96 -20.37 16.98
CA ASN A 852 14.40 -20.30 16.78
C ASN A 852 14.70 -19.42 15.56
N PHE A 853 14.99 -18.14 15.81
CA PHE A 853 15.50 -17.24 14.77
C PHE A 853 17.02 -17.37 14.67
N ARG A 854 17.54 -17.32 13.45
CA ARG A 854 18.98 -17.10 13.25
C ARG A 854 19.36 -15.68 13.69
N ALA A 855 20.66 -15.48 13.92
CA ALA A 855 21.17 -14.14 14.17
C ALA A 855 20.92 -13.25 12.94
N GLU A 856 20.77 -11.95 13.20
CA GLU A 856 20.78 -10.93 12.15
C GLU A 856 22.14 -10.92 11.45
N GLU A 857 22.12 -10.87 10.12
CA GLU A 857 23.31 -10.78 9.27
C GLU A 857 23.14 -9.64 8.26
N SER A 858 24.24 -9.02 7.83
CA SER A 858 24.17 -8.02 6.76
C SER A 858 23.85 -8.70 5.43
N TYR A 859 22.88 -8.17 4.70
CA TYR A 859 22.50 -8.69 3.39
C TYR A 859 23.59 -8.39 2.37
N ASN A 860 23.85 -9.36 1.50
CA ASN A 860 24.78 -9.21 0.38
C ASN A 860 24.15 -9.78 -0.89
N GLY A 861 23.88 -8.91 -1.87
CA GLY A 861 23.27 -9.32 -3.14
C GLY A 861 24.06 -10.40 -3.89
N LEU A 862 25.40 -10.32 -3.92
CA LEU A 862 26.25 -11.33 -4.60
C LEU A 862 26.15 -12.72 -3.96
N GLN A 863 26.06 -12.80 -2.63
CA GLN A 863 25.89 -14.07 -1.91
C GLN A 863 24.48 -14.65 -2.10
N ASN A 864 23.51 -13.81 -2.47
CA ASN A 864 22.11 -14.16 -2.64
C ASN A 864 21.67 -14.33 -4.12
N LEU A 865 22.60 -14.30 -5.07
CA LEU A 865 22.32 -14.57 -6.48
C LEU A 865 21.73 -15.97 -6.68
N LYS A 866 20.58 -16.04 -7.36
CA LYS A 866 19.94 -17.30 -7.77
C LYS A 866 19.67 -17.33 -9.27
N ILE A 867 19.72 -18.53 -9.85
CA ILE A 867 19.29 -18.76 -11.24
C ILE A 867 17.76 -18.77 -11.25
N GLN A 868 17.17 -17.70 -11.79
CA GLN A 868 15.73 -17.54 -11.94
C GLN A 868 15.19 -18.33 -13.14
N SER A 869 15.97 -18.38 -14.22
CA SER A 869 15.65 -19.12 -15.44
C SER A 869 16.91 -19.75 -16.02
N PHE A 870 16.79 -20.98 -16.51
CA PHE A 870 17.77 -21.58 -17.42
C PHE A 870 17.03 -22.42 -18.46
N ILE A 871 16.76 -21.86 -19.64
CA ILE A 871 15.89 -22.51 -20.64
C ILE A 871 16.59 -22.63 -22.00
N PRO A 872 16.36 -23.71 -22.76
CA PRO A 872 16.77 -23.78 -24.15
C PRO A 872 15.93 -22.82 -24.99
N VAL A 873 16.58 -22.13 -25.94
CA VAL A 873 15.92 -21.16 -26.82
C VAL A 873 16.24 -21.42 -28.28
N ILE A 874 15.28 -21.08 -29.13
CA ILE A 874 15.46 -20.99 -30.57
C ILE A 874 15.17 -19.54 -30.94
N THR A 875 16.15 -18.86 -31.53
CA THR A 875 16.07 -17.44 -31.89
C THR A 875 16.54 -17.18 -33.31
N GLY A 876 16.34 -15.96 -33.81
CA GLY A 876 16.74 -15.54 -35.13
C GLY A 876 17.98 -14.65 -35.07
N PHE A 877 18.85 -14.79 -36.06
CA PHE A 877 19.88 -13.80 -36.37
C PHE A 877 19.87 -13.53 -37.86
N GLN A 878 19.34 -12.38 -38.27
CA GLN A 878 19.10 -12.09 -39.69
C GLN A 878 18.27 -13.21 -40.35
N LYS A 879 18.85 -13.98 -41.27
CA LYS A 879 18.22 -15.13 -41.94
C LYS A 879 18.60 -16.49 -41.33
N GLN A 880 19.50 -16.52 -40.35
CA GLN A 880 19.96 -17.74 -39.68
C GLN A 880 19.07 -18.07 -38.50
N LYS A 881 18.88 -19.38 -38.27
CA LYS A 881 18.25 -19.90 -37.05
C LYS A 881 19.33 -20.25 -36.04
N VAL A 882 19.15 -19.81 -34.80
CA VAL A 882 20.11 -19.99 -33.72
C VAL A 882 19.52 -20.93 -32.68
N LEU A 883 20.29 -21.95 -32.31
CA LEU A 883 20.00 -22.82 -31.18
C LEU A 883 20.88 -22.41 -30.00
N GLY A 884 20.28 -22.18 -28.84
CA GLY A 884 21.00 -21.63 -27.70
C GLY A 884 20.32 -21.86 -26.36
N PHE A 885 20.79 -21.13 -25.37
CA PHE A 885 20.19 -21.06 -24.03
C PHE A 885 20.03 -19.60 -23.60
N PHE A 886 19.01 -19.37 -22.79
CA PHE A 886 18.78 -18.12 -22.08
C PHE A 886 18.81 -18.39 -20.58
N THR A 887 19.53 -17.55 -19.85
CA THR A 887 19.56 -17.59 -18.40
C THR A 887 19.40 -16.21 -17.80
N HIS A 888 18.68 -16.15 -16.68
CA HIS A 888 18.45 -14.95 -15.88
C HIS A 888 18.85 -15.29 -14.45
N ILE A 889 19.77 -14.52 -13.89
CA ILE A 889 20.33 -14.68 -12.56
C ILE A 889 20.15 -13.36 -11.82
N SER A 890 19.55 -13.40 -10.64
CA SER A 890 19.35 -12.19 -9.83
C SER A 890 19.22 -12.51 -8.35
N ASP A 891 19.46 -11.51 -7.51
CA ASP A 891 19.18 -11.57 -6.08
C ASP A 891 17.74 -11.06 -5.78
N PRO A 892 17.16 -11.40 -4.61
CA PRO A 892 15.80 -10.98 -4.25
C PRO A 892 15.51 -9.46 -4.28
N LEU A 893 16.52 -8.61 -4.14
CA LEU A 893 16.36 -7.14 -4.16
C LEU A 893 16.60 -6.54 -5.55
N LEU A 894 17.02 -7.35 -6.53
CA LEU A 894 17.47 -6.90 -7.86
C LEU A 894 18.60 -5.86 -7.76
N GLU A 895 19.48 -6.01 -6.75
CA GLU A 895 20.74 -5.26 -6.69
C GLU A 895 21.66 -5.67 -7.83
N HIS A 896 21.63 -6.95 -8.18
CA HIS A 896 22.32 -7.57 -9.30
C HIS A 896 21.30 -8.29 -10.18
N ASP A 897 21.08 -7.79 -11.39
CA ASP A 897 20.22 -8.42 -12.39
C ASP A 897 21.05 -8.75 -13.64
N LEU A 898 21.21 -10.03 -13.94
CA LEU A 898 22.04 -10.53 -15.03
C LEU A 898 21.23 -11.43 -15.95
N SER A 899 21.17 -11.07 -17.23
CA SER A 899 20.64 -11.94 -18.30
C SER A 899 21.71 -12.25 -19.34
N ILE A 900 21.77 -13.53 -19.72
CA ILE A 900 22.72 -14.05 -20.69
C ILE A 900 21.97 -14.88 -21.72
N GLU A 901 22.24 -14.62 -22.99
CA GLU A 901 21.80 -15.44 -24.11
C GLU A 901 23.03 -15.84 -24.93
N ALA A 902 23.21 -17.13 -25.17
CA ALA A 902 24.29 -17.63 -26.01
C ALA A 902 23.75 -18.71 -26.96
N GLY A 903 24.22 -18.70 -28.20
CA GLY A 903 23.73 -19.63 -29.21
C GLY A 903 24.67 -19.83 -30.39
N TYR A 904 24.37 -20.88 -31.15
CA TYR A 904 25.10 -21.28 -32.35
C TYR A 904 24.13 -21.40 -33.53
N SER A 905 24.56 -21.01 -34.73
CA SER A 905 23.83 -21.18 -35.99
C SER A 905 24.32 -22.44 -36.73
N PRO A 906 23.84 -23.65 -36.38
CA PRO A 906 24.35 -24.90 -36.97
C PRO A 906 23.91 -25.11 -38.41
N PHE A 907 22.88 -24.39 -38.82
CA PHE A 907 22.29 -24.51 -40.14
C PHE A 907 23.09 -23.66 -41.14
N ASN A 908 23.11 -24.10 -42.41
CA ASN A 908 23.93 -23.48 -43.46
C ASN A 908 23.12 -22.52 -44.34
N GLU A 909 22.16 -21.77 -43.76
CA GLU A 909 21.33 -20.83 -44.52
C GLU A 909 22.16 -19.65 -45.04
N VAL A 910 23.16 -19.23 -44.27
CA VAL A 910 24.14 -18.21 -44.65
C VAL A 910 25.55 -18.75 -44.35
N PRO A 911 26.24 -19.38 -45.33
CA PRO A 911 27.53 -20.02 -45.09
C PRO A 911 28.63 -19.08 -44.58
N ALA A 912 28.61 -17.82 -45.02
CA ALA A 912 29.56 -16.79 -44.62
C ALA A 912 29.11 -15.98 -43.39
N GLY A 913 27.95 -16.29 -42.80
CA GLY A 913 27.41 -15.57 -41.65
C GLY A 913 28.10 -15.97 -40.34
N PRO A 914 28.02 -15.12 -39.30
CA PRO A 914 28.56 -15.46 -37.98
C PRO A 914 27.83 -16.68 -37.43
N LYS A 915 28.59 -17.59 -36.81
CA LYS A 915 28.07 -18.84 -36.26
C LYS A 915 27.83 -18.78 -34.75
N PHE A 916 28.52 -17.90 -34.05
CA PHE A 916 28.40 -17.71 -32.61
C PHE A 916 27.67 -16.40 -32.31
N HIS A 917 26.73 -16.47 -31.36
CA HIS A 917 25.87 -15.37 -30.94
C HIS A 917 25.92 -15.26 -29.43
N PHE A 918 26.06 -14.04 -28.92
CA PHE A 918 26.12 -13.78 -27.49
C PHE A 918 25.50 -12.43 -27.13
N ARG A 919 24.71 -12.43 -26.06
CA ARG A 919 24.19 -11.23 -25.40
C ARG A 919 24.35 -11.37 -23.91
N LEU A 920 24.84 -10.31 -23.28
CA LEU A 920 24.90 -10.15 -21.84
C LEU A 920 24.35 -8.78 -21.48
N LYS A 921 23.44 -8.74 -20.51
CA LYS A 921 22.94 -7.52 -19.90
C LYS A 921 23.05 -7.69 -18.39
N TYR A 922 23.71 -6.73 -17.75
CA TYR A 922 23.89 -6.68 -16.31
C TYR A 922 23.45 -5.31 -15.80
N ASP A 923 22.50 -5.27 -14.88
CA ASP A 923 22.06 -4.06 -14.20
C ASP A 923 22.46 -4.15 -12.72
N TYR A 924 23.10 -3.09 -12.22
CA TYR A 924 23.49 -2.92 -10.82
C TYR A 924 22.66 -1.81 -10.18
N LEU A 925 21.97 -2.13 -9.09
CA LEU A 925 21.04 -1.28 -8.34
C LEU A 925 19.95 -0.65 -9.23
N GLN A 926 19.67 -1.25 -10.39
CA GLN A 926 18.83 -0.68 -11.45
C GLN A 926 19.23 0.74 -11.92
N LYS A 927 20.43 1.21 -11.53
CA LYS A 927 20.97 2.53 -11.86
C LYS A 927 22.08 2.42 -12.91
N PHE A 928 22.98 1.44 -12.77
CA PHE A 928 24.11 1.23 -13.68
C PHE A 928 23.86 0.01 -14.57
N GLY A 929 23.88 0.20 -15.88
CA GLY A 929 23.73 -0.88 -16.85
C GLY A 929 25.05 -1.18 -17.58
N LEU A 930 25.35 -2.45 -17.80
CA LEU A 930 26.40 -2.94 -18.68
C LEU A 930 25.80 -3.91 -19.68
N GLY A 931 26.15 -3.75 -20.96
CA GLY A 931 25.67 -4.62 -22.02
C GLY A 931 26.75 -5.00 -23.01
N ILE A 932 26.74 -6.26 -23.44
CA ILE A 932 27.60 -6.81 -24.49
C ILE A 932 26.70 -7.55 -25.48
N ASP A 933 26.64 -7.07 -26.71
CA ASP A 933 25.96 -7.75 -27.81
C ASP A 933 27.02 -8.13 -28.85
N GLN A 934 27.24 -9.42 -29.10
CA GLN A 934 28.14 -9.95 -30.13
C GLN A 934 27.32 -10.79 -31.10
N ASN A 935 27.07 -10.26 -32.30
CA ASN A 935 26.14 -10.84 -33.26
C ASN A 935 24.83 -11.27 -32.58
N ALA A 936 24.34 -10.44 -31.66
CA ALA A 936 23.28 -10.82 -30.73
C ALA A 936 21.99 -11.15 -31.47
N THR A 937 21.35 -12.22 -31.03
CA THR A 937 20.09 -12.73 -31.56
C THR A 937 18.89 -11.88 -31.18
N ASP A 938 17.80 -12.06 -31.92
CA ASP A 938 16.48 -11.54 -31.59
C ASP A 938 15.47 -12.66 -31.87
N PHE A 939 14.68 -13.08 -30.88
CA PHE A 939 13.62 -14.07 -31.07
C PHE A 939 12.69 -13.68 -32.22
N TYR A 940 12.36 -12.40 -32.34
CA TYR A 940 11.43 -11.87 -33.34
C TYR A 940 12.02 -11.94 -34.76
N ASP A 941 13.34 -12.01 -34.92
CA ASP A 941 13.97 -12.22 -36.23
C ASP A 941 13.62 -13.59 -36.85
N LEU A 942 13.03 -14.52 -36.11
CA LEU A 942 12.51 -15.77 -36.69
C LEU A 942 11.35 -15.54 -37.67
N PHE A 943 10.52 -14.53 -37.43
CA PHE A 943 9.23 -14.36 -38.12
C PHE A 943 9.21 -13.16 -39.06
N ASN A 944 9.97 -12.11 -38.75
CA ASN A 944 9.85 -10.83 -39.44
C ASN A 944 10.69 -10.77 -40.72
N SER A 945 10.21 -10.03 -41.72
CA SER A 945 10.99 -9.72 -42.92
C SER A 945 12.14 -8.74 -42.60
N ARG A 946 11.86 -7.72 -41.80
CA ARG A 946 12.83 -6.73 -41.30
C ARG A 946 13.56 -7.25 -40.05
N LYS A 947 14.90 -7.31 -40.12
CA LYS A 947 15.75 -7.99 -39.14
C LYS A 947 16.48 -7.01 -38.22
N ARG A 948 16.55 -7.30 -36.92
CA ARG A 948 17.27 -6.48 -35.92
C ARG A 948 18.64 -7.01 -35.57
N GLY A 949 18.89 -8.31 -35.74
CA GLY A 949 20.18 -8.93 -35.48
C GLY A 949 21.28 -8.21 -36.25
N MET A 950 22.17 -7.52 -35.52
CA MET A 950 23.23 -6.69 -36.07
C MET A 950 24.53 -7.50 -36.12
N ILE A 951 25.23 -7.48 -37.26
CA ILE A 951 26.59 -8.03 -37.36
C ILE A 951 27.55 -7.12 -36.61
N GLY A 952 28.48 -7.71 -35.87
CA GLY A 952 29.52 -6.99 -35.12
C GLY A 952 29.27 -7.04 -33.62
N THR A 953 29.83 -6.06 -32.93
CA THR A 953 29.79 -5.98 -31.46
C THR A 953 29.26 -4.62 -31.02
N LYS A 954 28.37 -4.60 -30.01
CA LYS A 954 27.99 -3.40 -29.26
C LYS A 954 28.34 -3.61 -27.78
N LEU A 955 29.24 -2.79 -27.26
CA LEU A 955 29.49 -2.65 -25.83
C LEU A 955 28.76 -1.41 -25.34
N ARG A 956 27.98 -1.51 -24.27
CA ARG A 956 27.29 -0.35 -23.68
C ARG A 956 27.48 -0.28 -22.18
N THR A 957 27.60 0.93 -21.68
CA THR A 957 27.47 1.27 -20.25
C THR A 957 26.47 2.40 -20.11
N SER A 958 25.61 2.34 -19.10
CA SER A 958 24.60 3.35 -18.87
C SER A 958 24.43 3.67 -17.39
N TYR A 959 23.93 4.87 -17.13
CA TYR A 959 23.60 5.35 -15.80
C TYR A 959 22.27 6.09 -15.83
N THR A 960 21.41 5.77 -14.87
CA THR A 960 20.12 6.43 -14.66
C THR A 960 20.14 7.17 -13.34
N PHE A 961 19.81 8.46 -13.39
CA PHE A 961 19.65 9.33 -12.24
C PHE A 961 18.25 9.94 -12.24
N PHE A 962 17.66 10.12 -11.08
CA PHE A 962 16.39 10.84 -10.91
C PHE A 962 16.69 12.15 -10.20
N TRP A 963 16.47 13.28 -10.88
CA TRP A 963 16.57 14.61 -10.27
C TRP A 963 15.38 14.92 -9.36
N LEU A 964 14.22 14.33 -9.69
CA LEU A 964 13.00 14.39 -8.92
C LEU A 964 12.20 13.11 -9.19
N TYR A 965 11.72 12.48 -8.13
CA TYR A 965 10.84 11.32 -8.19
C TYR A 965 9.59 11.60 -7.35
N ASP A 966 8.66 12.40 -7.87
CA ASP A 966 7.44 12.75 -7.15
C ASP A 966 6.20 12.62 -8.06
N ASN A 967 5.53 11.46 -8.03
CA ASN A 967 4.44 11.16 -8.95
C ASN A 967 3.26 12.17 -8.82
N PRO A 968 2.78 12.78 -9.91
CA PRO A 968 3.03 12.46 -11.32
C PRO A 968 4.27 13.10 -11.96
N LEU A 969 4.91 14.07 -11.31
CA LEU A 969 6.09 14.80 -11.80
C LEU A 969 7.41 14.02 -11.59
N LYS A 970 7.97 13.51 -12.68
CA LYS A 970 9.27 12.82 -12.67
C LYS A 970 10.27 13.54 -13.55
N ILE A 971 11.48 13.72 -13.05
CA ILE A 971 12.62 14.23 -13.81
C ILE A 971 13.70 13.14 -13.83
N LYS A 972 13.73 12.37 -14.92
CA LYS A 972 14.67 11.27 -15.13
C LYS A 972 15.77 11.70 -16.09
N HIS A 973 17.02 11.47 -15.72
CA HIS A 973 18.19 11.68 -16.56
C HIS A 973 18.89 10.35 -16.81
N HIS A 974 18.98 9.96 -18.08
CA HIS A 974 19.65 8.75 -18.51
C HIS A 974 20.85 9.08 -19.40
N THR A 975 22.01 8.50 -19.09
CA THR A 975 23.23 8.63 -19.91
C THR A 975 23.70 7.24 -20.34
N GLU A 976 24.02 7.06 -21.62
CA GLU A 976 24.57 5.83 -22.20
C GLU A 976 25.84 6.16 -23.01
N VAL A 977 26.85 5.31 -22.90
CA VAL A 977 27.98 5.24 -23.83
C VAL A 977 27.98 3.88 -24.49
N ALA A 978 27.92 3.86 -25.82
CA ALA A 978 28.00 2.67 -26.63
C ALA A 978 29.22 2.71 -27.55
N TYR A 979 29.92 1.58 -27.68
CA TYR A 979 31.00 1.38 -28.63
C TYR A 979 30.64 0.23 -29.57
N TYR A 980 30.69 0.52 -30.86
CA TYR A 980 30.37 -0.40 -31.94
C TYR A 980 31.65 -0.83 -32.65
N THR A 981 31.77 -2.12 -32.97
CA THR A 981 32.89 -2.64 -33.78
C THR A 981 32.41 -3.59 -34.87
N ASN A 982 33.01 -3.49 -36.06
CA ASN A 982 32.70 -4.28 -37.25
C ASN A 982 31.20 -4.28 -37.59
N VAL A 983 30.52 -3.16 -37.38
CA VAL A 983 29.10 -3.01 -37.70
C VAL A 983 28.93 -2.56 -39.13
N GLU A 984 28.04 -3.21 -39.89
CA GLU A 984 27.78 -2.83 -41.28
C GLU A 984 26.54 -1.94 -41.44
N PHE A 985 25.52 -2.20 -40.63
CA PHE A 985 24.24 -1.53 -40.69
C PHE A 985 23.70 -1.24 -39.29
N ILE A 986 22.95 -0.15 -39.18
CA ILE A 986 22.13 0.21 -38.03
C ILE A 986 20.67 0.29 -38.46
N ASN A 987 19.77 0.61 -37.52
CA ASN A 987 18.35 0.89 -37.81
C ASN A 987 17.68 -0.27 -38.56
N ASP A 988 17.53 -1.40 -37.88
CA ASP A 988 16.97 -2.66 -38.41
C ASP A 988 17.68 -3.18 -39.68
N ASN A 989 19.01 -3.02 -39.74
CA ASN A 989 19.87 -3.38 -40.87
C ASN A 989 19.51 -2.70 -42.21
N LEU A 990 18.89 -1.53 -42.19
CA LEU A 990 18.50 -0.79 -43.40
C LEU A 990 19.43 0.38 -43.72
N VAL A 991 20.10 0.93 -42.71
CA VAL A 991 20.97 2.10 -42.87
C VAL A 991 22.42 1.65 -42.75
N ARG A 992 23.16 1.70 -43.86
CA ARG A 992 24.58 1.37 -43.87
C ARG A 992 25.36 2.45 -43.13
N VAL A 993 26.24 2.04 -42.22
CA VAL A 993 27.14 2.98 -41.54
C VAL A 993 28.27 3.39 -42.48
N SER A 994 28.77 4.62 -42.37
CA SER A 994 29.97 5.02 -43.12
C SER A 994 31.22 4.37 -42.55
N GLU A 995 31.28 4.26 -41.21
CA GLU A 995 32.38 3.65 -40.48
C GLU A 995 31.91 2.50 -39.58
N PRO A 996 32.50 1.29 -39.68
CA PRO A 996 32.10 0.15 -38.88
C PRO A 996 32.40 0.25 -37.39
N ASP A 997 33.42 1.05 -37.05
CA ASP A 997 33.91 1.25 -35.70
C ASP A 997 33.64 2.68 -35.26
N PHE A 998 32.75 2.87 -34.29
CA PHE A 998 32.38 4.19 -33.77
C PHE A 998 31.83 4.11 -32.36
N SER A 999 31.87 5.22 -31.63
CA SER A 999 31.25 5.38 -30.32
C SER A 999 30.10 6.38 -30.36
N VAL A 1000 29.13 6.16 -29.49
CA VAL A 1000 27.96 7.01 -29.29
C VAL A 1000 27.83 7.32 -27.81
N PHE A 1001 27.90 8.59 -27.47
CA PHE A 1001 27.49 9.11 -26.17
C PHE A 1001 26.06 9.65 -26.31
N GLN A 1002 25.16 9.24 -25.45
CA GLN A 1002 23.78 9.73 -25.40
C GLN A 1002 23.46 10.22 -24.00
N THR A 1003 22.82 11.38 -23.89
CA THR A 1003 22.22 11.87 -22.66
C THR A 1003 20.78 12.30 -22.93
N ASN A 1004 19.84 11.83 -22.13
CA ASN A 1004 18.42 12.14 -22.22
C ASN A 1004 17.89 12.65 -20.88
N LEU A 1005 17.20 13.79 -20.91
CA LEU A 1005 16.42 14.33 -19.80
C LEU A 1005 14.93 14.20 -20.14
N ASN A 1006 14.21 13.41 -19.36
CA ASN A 1006 12.77 13.20 -19.46
C ASN A 1006 12.09 13.89 -18.26
N ILE A 1007 11.23 14.86 -18.53
CA ILE A 1007 10.38 15.54 -17.54
C ILE A 1007 8.94 15.15 -17.85
N LYS A 1008 8.30 14.45 -16.93
CA LYS A 1008 7.00 13.83 -17.15
C LYS A 1008 6.04 14.23 -16.05
N ASP A 1009 4.91 14.83 -16.40
CA ASP A 1009 3.77 15.12 -15.51
C ASP A 1009 2.48 14.77 -16.25
N ILE A 1010 2.12 13.48 -16.24
CA ILE A 1010 0.95 12.95 -16.95
C ILE A 1010 0.11 12.04 -16.07
N ARG A 1011 -1.20 12.06 -16.30
CA ARG A 1011 -2.22 11.46 -15.44
C ARG A 1011 -3.27 10.69 -16.24
N ARG A 1012 -3.98 9.81 -15.53
CA ARG A 1012 -5.01 8.89 -16.04
C ARG A 1012 -6.25 8.99 -15.16
N THR A 1013 -7.43 8.84 -15.75
CA THR A 1013 -8.69 8.67 -15.01
C THR A 1013 -9.07 7.18 -14.90
N ILE A 1014 -9.98 6.85 -13.97
CA ILE A 1014 -10.54 5.51 -13.83
C ILE A 1014 -11.30 5.15 -15.11
N GLY A 1015 -10.94 4.03 -15.75
CA GLY A 1015 -11.51 3.56 -17.03
C GLY A 1015 -10.57 3.66 -18.23
N SER A 1016 -9.56 4.52 -18.14
CA SER A 1016 -8.62 4.83 -19.23
C SER A 1016 -7.76 3.63 -19.67
N SER A 1017 -7.42 3.56 -20.96
CA SER A 1017 -6.41 2.64 -21.50
C SER A 1017 -5.03 3.29 -21.69
N ASP A 1018 -4.94 4.62 -21.60
CA ASP A 1018 -3.73 5.41 -21.86
C ASP A 1018 -3.71 6.71 -21.02
N TYR A 1019 -2.66 7.54 -21.15
CA TYR A 1019 -2.60 8.87 -20.52
C TYR A 1019 -3.60 9.87 -21.13
N GLU A 1020 -4.23 10.67 -20.29
CA GLU A 1020 -5.36 11.52 -20.67
C GLU A 1020 -5.18 13.00 -20.35
N SER A 1021 -4.22 13.33 -19.48
CA SER A 1021 -3.95 14.71 -19.08
C SER A 1021 -2.48 14.92 -18.75
N GLY A 1022 -1.93 16.07 -19.12
CA GLY A 1022 -0.61 16.52 -18.65
C GLY A 1022 0.39 16.77 -19.78
N ASN A 1023 1.67 16.92 -19.42
CA ASN A 1023 2.76 17.20 -20.34
C ASN A 1023 3.93 16.24 -20.13
N GLU A 1024 4.60 15.89 -21.21
CA GLU A 1024 5.89 15.21 -21.18
C GLU A 1024 6.89 15.95 -22.07
N PHE A 1025 8.07 16.22 -21.55
CA PHE A 1025 9.18 16.84 -22.27
C PHE A 1025 10.36 15.87 -22.31
N ASN A 1026 10.92 15.68 -23.49
CA ASN A 1026 12.16 14.93 -23.68
C ASN A 1026 13.21 15.84 -24.30
N PHE A 1027 14.41 15.82 -23.77
CA PHE A 1027 15.57 16.49 -24.36
C PHE A 1027 16.72 15.50 -24.46
N THR A 1028 17.21 15.28 -25.68
CA THR A 1028 18.27 14.29 -25.94
C THR A 1028 19.41 14.96 -26.69
N ILE A 1029 20.64 14.67 -26.26
CA ILE A 1029 21.87 14.99 -26.99
C ILE A 1029 22.60 13.69 -27.28
N LEU A 1030 23.08 13.53 -28.51
CA LEU A 1030 23.94 12.43 -28.92
C LEU A 1030 25.24 12.99 -29.51
N GLY A 1031 26.37 12.40 -29.10
CA GLY A 1031 27.69 12.64 -29.67
C GLY A 1031 28.24 11.37 -30.29
N PHE A 1032 28.67 11.44 -31.54
CA PHE A 1032 29.26 10.35 -32.30
C PHE A 1032 30.76 10.61 -32.48
N HIS A 1033 31.57 9.58 -32.31
CA HIS A 1033 33.01 9.64 -32.55
C HIS A 1033 33.49 8.42 -33.33
N THR A 1034 34.33 8.65 -34.34
CA THR A 1034 35.02 7.60 -35.08
C THR A 1034 36.46 8.01 -35.39
N TYR A 1035 37.32 7.02 -35.62
CA TYR A 1035 38.72 7.22 -35.97
C TYR A 1035 38.95 6.86 -37.44
N LEU A 1036 39.00 7.89 -38.29
CA LEU A 1036 39.05 7.74 -39.74
C LEU A 1036 40.37 8.31 -40.29
N ASN A 1037 41.11 7.56 -41.11
CA ASN A 1037 42.31 8.04 -41.81
C ASN A 1037 43.32 8.75 -40.89
N SER A 1038 43.53 8.23 -39.68
CA SER A 1038 44.38 8.81 -38.63
C SER A 1038 43.89 10.13 -38.01
N LEU A 1039 42.63 10.51 -38.22
CA LEU A 1039 42.00 11.71 -37.66
C LEU A 1039 40.78 11.33 -36.81
N ASN A 1040 40.53 12.12 -35.76
CA ASN A 1040 39.30 12.00 -34.97
C ASN A 1040 38.17 12.78 -35.66
N GLU A 1041 37.10 12.08 -35.98
CA GLU A 1041 35.88 12.68 -36.53
C GLU A 1041 34.78 12.67 -35.48
N PHE A 1042 34.04 13.77 -35.38
CA PHE A 1042 32.93 13.92 -34.45
C PHE A 1042 31.68 14.44 -35.16
N ALA A 1043 30.52 14.01 -34.69
CA ALA A 1043 29.22 14.56 -35.06
C ALA A 1043 28.36 14.67 -33.79
N VAL A 1044 27.47 15.67 -33.74
CA VAL A 1044 26.61 15.91 -32.58
C VAL A 1044 25.20 16.18 -33.08
N GLU A 1045 24.23 15.53 -32.47
CA GLU A 1045 22.81 15.86 -32.66
C GLU A 1045 22.14 16.16 -31.33
N GLY A 1046 21.14 17.04 -31.37
CA GLY A 1046 20.32 17.40 -30.23
C GLY A 1046 18.88 17.63 -30.66
N HIS A 1047 17.95 17.02 -29.94
CA HIS A 1047 16.51 17.13 -30.21
C HIS A 1047 15.70 17.29 -28.92
N ALA A 1048 14.52 17.90 -29.07
CA ALA A 1048 13.55 18.07 -28.01
C ALA A 1048 12.17 17.62 -28.49
N GLU A 1049 11.38 17.06 -27.57
CA GLU A 1049 9.98 16.67 -27.78
C GLU A 1049 9.12 17.26 -26.66
N TRP A 1050 7.92 17.71 -27.01
CA TRP A 1050 6.87 18.10 -26.07
C TRP A 1050 5.57 17.41 -26.48
N ASP A 1051 5.09 16.53 -25.61
CA ASP A 1051 3.82 15.82 -25.72
C ASP A 1051 2.82 16.46 -24.73
N ARG A 1052 1.59 16.72 -25.17
CA ARG A 1052 0.49 17.27 -24.34
C ARG A 1052 -0.78 16.47 -24.53
N TYR A 1053 -1.37 16.05 -23.42
CA TYR A 1053 -2.59 15.24 -23.36
C TYR A 1053 -3.72 16.02 -22.69
N PHE A 1054 -4.93 15.94 -23.24
CA PHE A 1054 -6.15 16.41 -22.57
C PHE A 1054 -7.40 15.70 -23.10
N LEU A 1055 -8.38 15.53 -22.21
CA LEU A 1055 -9.72 15.08 -22.57
C LEU A 1055 -10.48 16.18 -23.33
N TRP A 1056 -11.29 15.78 -24.31
CA TRP A 1056 -12.15 16.70 -25.05
C TRP A 1056 -13.58 16.17 -25.16
N LEU A 1057 -13.92 15.31 -26.13
CA LEU A 1057 -15.32 15.20 -26.60
C LEU A 1057 -16.24 14.48 -25.62
N PHE A 1058 -15.71 13.45 -24.95
CA PHE A 1058 -16.40 12.58 -24.00
C PHE A 1058 -15.36 11.81 -23.19
N ASP A 1059 -15.79 11.10 -22.14
CA ASP A 1059 -14.91 10.37 -21.24
C ASP A 1059 -13.97 9.44 -22.01
N HIS A 1060 -12.69 9.46 -21.63
CA HIS A 1060 -11.60 8.70 -22.25
C HIS A 1060 -11.31 9.03 -23.72
N ASN A 1061 -11.88 10.11 -24.28
CA ASN A 1061 -11.46 10.61 -25.59
C ASN A 1061 -10.31 11.61 -25.42
N VAL A 1062 -9.11 11.20 -25.87
CA VAL A 1062 -7.87 11.95 -25.66
C VAL A 1062 -7.44 12.63 -26.94
N PHE A 1063 -7.24 13.94 -26.84
CA PHE A 1063 -6.46 14.68 -27.83
C PHE A 1063 -5.00 14.72 -27.39
N HIS A 1064 -4.12 14.19 -28.24
CA HIS A 1064 -2.68 14.17 -28.01
C HIS A 1064 -1.97 15.03 -29.06
N PHE A 1065 -1.32 16.08 -28.57
CA PHE A 1065 -0.49 16.98 -29.37
C PHE A 1065 0.97 16.68 -29.10
N LYS A 1066 1.79 16.62 -30.16
CA LYS A 1066 3.24 16.50 -30.03
C LYS A 1066 3.96 17.47 -30.94
N LEU A 1067 4.93 18.18 -30.39
CA LEU A 1067 5.90 19.02 -31.10
C LEU A 1067 7.30 18.47 -30.87
N ALA A 1068 8.07 18.31 -31.92
CA ALA A 1068 9.47 17.94 -31.83
C ALA A 1068 10.33 18.76 -32.77
N GLY A 1069 11.59 18.98 -32.39
CA GLY A 1069 12.56 19.67 -33.23
C GLY A 1069 13.97 19.18 -32.93
N GLY A 1070 14.80 19.12 -33.96
CA GLY A 1070 16.17 18.63 -33.82
C GLY A 1070 17.14 19.31 -34.78
N TYR A 1071 18.38 19.39 -34.35
CA TYR A 1071 19.51 19.90 -35.12
C TYR A 1071 20.68 18.93 -35.02
N HIS A 1072 21.34 18.68 -36.14
CA HIS A 1072 22.57 17.89 -36.23
C HIS A 1072 23.69 18.76 -36.83
N TYR A 1073 24.86 18.74 -36.19
CA TYR A 1073 26.08 19.35 -36.70
C TYR A 1073 26.65 18.48 -37.82
N VAL A 1074 26.51 18.95 -39.06
CA VAL A 1074 26.77 18.18 -40.27
C VAL A 1074 28.23 17.74 -40.38
N ASN A 1075 28.48 16.43 -40.27
CA ASN A 1075 29.71 15.77 -40.69
C ASN A 1075 29.39 14.63 -41.67
N GLU A 1076 29.67 14.83 -42.96
CA GLU A 1076 29.41 13.86 -44.03
C GLU A 1076 30.16 12.51 -43.85
N LYS A 1077 31.22 12.48 -43.03
CA LYS A 1077 31.99 11.27 -42.75
C LYS A 1077 31.32 10.35 -41.73
N ILE A 1078 30.33 10.84 -40.99
CA ILE A 1078 29.60 10.09 -39.96
C ILE A 1078 28.12 10.05 -40.36
N PHE A 1079 27.81 9.32 -41.43
CA PHE A 1079 26.44 9.28 -41.98
C PHE A 1079 25.42 8.76 -40.96
N GLN A 1080 25.84 7.85 -40.08
CA GLN A 1080 25.03 7.29 -39.01
C GLN A 1080 24.56 8.31 -37.95
N ALA A 1081 25.11 9.53 -37.94
CA ALA A 1081 24.72 10.59 -37.00
C ALA A 1081 23.53 11.46 -37.48
N ARG A 1082 22.96 11.18 -38.65
CA ARG A 1082 21.77 11.90 -39.16
C ARG A 1082 20.49 11.39 -38.50
N TYR A 1083 19.43 12.21 -38.56
CA TYR A 1083 18.08 11.77 -38.25
C TYR A 1083 17.51 10.92 -39.38
N PHE A 1084 16.93 9.75 -39.07
CA PHE A 1084 16.35 8.86 -40.07
C PHE A 1084 14.85 8.66 -39.83
N PHE A 1085 14.01 9.41 -40.53
CA PHE A 1085 12.56 9.23 -40.45
C PHE A 1085 12.08 8.12 -41.41
N GLY A 1086 11.01 7.43 -41.03
CA GLY A 1086 10.38 6.42 -41.90
C GLY A 1086 9.06 5.89 -41.35
N GLY A 1087 8.51 4.87 -41.99
CA GLY A 1087 7.20 4.29 -41.70
C GLY A 1087 6.94 3.84 -40.25
N PHE A 1088 5.78 3.23 -40.00
CA PHE A 1088 5.25 2.87 -38.67
C PHE A 1088 6.26 2.27 -37.68
N GLY A 1089 7.16 1.40 -38.12
CA GLY A 1089 8.12 0.74 -37.22
C GLY A 1089 7.62 -0.57 -36.64
N ASN A 1090 6.34 -0.89 -36.81
CA ASN A 1090 5.81 -2.19 -36.44
C ASN A 1090 6.39 -3.28 -37.36
N ARG A 1091 6.74 -4.43 -36.78
CA ARG A 1091 7.05 -5.68 -37.51
C ARG A 1091 5.90 -6.66 -37.33
N GLU A 1092 5.87 -7.72 -38.13
CA GLU A 1092 4.82 -8.73 -38.14
C GLU A 1092 4.62 -9.38 -36.75
N VAL A 1093 5.71 -9.66 -36.03
CA VAL A 1093 5.73 -10.14 -34.64
C VAL A 1093 6.76 -9.35 -33.84
N GLU A 1094 6.42 -8.74 -32.71
CA GLU A 1094 7.31 -7.75 -32.06
C GLU A 1094 7.05 -7.57 -30.55
N ASN A 1095 8.00 -7.00 -29.79
CA ASN A 1095 7.86 -6.61 -28.37
C ASN A 1095 7.93 -5.10 -28.07
N THR A 1096 7.89 -4.23 -29.07
CA THR A 1096 8.01 -2.77 -28.86
C THR A 1096 6.66 -2.11 -28.56
N SER A 1097 6.64 -0.79 -28.35
CA SER A 1097 5.41 -0.01 -28.11
C SER A 1097 4.37 -0.19 -29.23
N VAL A 1098 3.09 -0.25 -28.86
CA VAL A 1098 1.95 -0.47 -29.78
C VAL A 1098 1.81 0.64 -30.80
N ARG A 1099 1.67 1.88 -30.30
CA ARG A 1099 1.47 3.09 -31.10
C ARG A 1099 2.79 3.73 -31.49
N GLN A 1100 3.59 3.04 -32.32
CA GLN A 1100 4.92 3.53 -32.71
C GLN A 1100 4.87 4.84 -33.50
N PHE A 1101 3.75 5.19 -34.15
CA PHE A 1101 3.62 6.48 -34.85
C PHE A 1101 3.89 7.70 -33.95
N ARG A 1102 3.76 7.56 -32.61
CA ARG A 1102 4.10 8.59 -31.62
C ARG A 1102 5.60 8.81 -31.41
N SER A 1103 6.44 7.85 -31.80
CA SER A 1103 7.89 7.95 -31.66
C SER A 1103 8.48 9.01 -32.60
N LEU A 1104 9.56 9.67 -32.16
CA LEU A 1104 10.18 10.80 -32.85
C LEU A 1104 10.43 10.54 -34.33
N TYR A 1105 11.14 9.46 -34.64
CA TYR A 1105 11.59 9.13 -36.00
C TYR A 1105 10.54 8.40 -36.86
N ARG A 1106 9.31 8.22 -36.37
CA ARG A 1106 8.24 7.56 -37.14
C ARG A 1106 7.41 8.61 -37.86
N PHE A 1107 7.35 8.51 -39.19
CA PHE A 1107 6.54 9.31 -40.09
C PHE A 1107 5.79 8.36 -41.03
N PRO A 1108 4.67 7.77 -40.57
CA PRO A 1108 4.00 6.73 -41.33
C PRO A 1108 3.55 7.16 -42.73
N GLY A 1109 3.62 6.25 -43.69
CA GLY A 1109 3.28 6.49 -45.10
C GLY A 1109 4.48 6.73 -46.02
N VAL A 1110 5.71 6.61 -45.50
CA VAL A 1110 6.95 6.54 -46.28
C VAL A 1110 7.78 5.31 -45.88
N PRO A 1111 8.72 4.82 -46.70
CA PRO A 1111 9.49 3.62 -46.37
C PRO A 1111 10.35 3.82 -45.12
N MET A 1112 10.67 2.70 -44.46
CA MET A 1112 11.44 2.70 -43.22
C MET A 1112 12.82 3.35 -43.40
N TYR A 1113 13.19 4.30 -42.52
CA TYR A 1113 14.44 5.06 -42.54
C TYR A 1113 14.78 5.76 -43.88
N SER A 1114 13.77 6.12 -44.68
CA SER A 1114 13.94 6.66 -46.04
C SER A 1114 14.20 8.17 -46.10
N ILE A 1115 13.94 8.92 -45.03
CA ILE A 1115 14.11 10.37 -44.99
C ILE A 1115 15.30 10.70 -44.06
N PRO A 1116 16.53 10.80 -44.59
CA PRO A 1116 17.66 11.31 -43.83
C PRO A 1116 17.55 12.83 -43.70
N ALA A 1117 17.64 13.37 -42.49
CA ALA A 1117 17.51 14.79 -42.20
C ALA A 1117 18.66 15.33 -41.34
N GLU A 1118 19.10 16.56 -41.63
CA GLU A 1118 20.10 17.28 -40.82
C GLU A 1118 19.45 18.13 -39.72
N ARG A 1119 18.24 18.63 -39.98
CA ARG A 1119 17.45 19.42 -39.03
C ARG A 1119 15.99 19.25 -39.38
N PHE A 1120 15.14 19.30 -38.37
CA PHE A 1120 13.71 19.12 -38.57
C PHE A 1120 12.88 19.86 -37.53
N VAL A 1121 11.63 20.10 -37.89
CA VAL A 1121 10.51 20.37 -36.98
C VAL A 1121 9.39 19.42 -37.37
N LYS A 1122 8.85 18.70 -36.38
CA LYS A 1122 7.77 17.73 -36.54
C LYS A 1122 6.60 18.09 -35.63
N LEU A 1123 5.39 18.02 -36.16
CA LEU A 1123 4.13 18.18 -35.44
C LEU A 1123 3.31 16.91 -35.59
N MET A 1124 2.59 16.52 -34.54
CA MET A 1124 1.58 15.47 -34.58
C MET A 1124 0.33 15.90 -33.81
N PHE A 1125 -0.81 15.55 -34.39
CA PHE A 1125 -2.11 15.57 -33.72
C PHE A 1125 -2.67 14.16 -33.76
N GLU A 1126 -3.13 13.67 -32.62
CA GLU A 1126 -3.80 12.38 -32.49
C GLU A 1126 -5.12 12.58 -31.74
N ASN A 1127 -6.16 11.92 -32.26
CA ASN A 1127 -7.40 11.71 -31.53
C ASN A 1127 -7.50 10.20 -31.20
N ALA A 1128 -7.30 9.87 -29.92
CA ALA A 1128 -7.47 8.52 -29.41
C ALA A 1128 -8.90 8.37 -28.88
N PHE A 1129 -9.64 7.42 -29.46
CA PHE A 1129 -11.01 7.14 -29.06
C PHE A 1129 -11.03 6.28 -27.77
N PRO A 1130 -12.11 6.36 -26.98
CA PRO A 1130 -12.28 5.53 -25.80
C PRO A 1130 -12.15 4.03 -26.11
N PRO A 1131 -11.62 3.23 -25.17
CA PRO A 1131 -11.52 1.80 -25.34
C PRO A 1131 -12.90 1.15 -25.46
N ILE A 1132 -13.08 0.27 -26.44
CA ILE A 1132 -14.26 -0.58 -26.57
C ILE A 1132 -13.98 -1.90 -25.85
N ARG A 1133 -14.58 -2.13 -24.69
CA ARG A 1133 -14.37 -3.33 -23.86
C ARG A 1133 -15.40 -4.43 -24.15
N PHE A 1134 -14.99 -5.69 -24.06
CA PHE A 1134 -15.83 -6.86 -24.33
C PHE A 1134 -15.86 -7.82 -23.13
N GLY A 1135 -17.02 -8.41 -22.87
CA GLY A 1135 -17.24 -9.32 -21.73
C GLY A 1135 -17.47 -10.78 -22.12
N ASN A 1136 -17.63 -11.07 -23.41
CA ASN A 1136 -18.19 -12.32 -23.91
C ASN A 1136 -17.46 -12.88 -25.15
N ILE A 1137 -16.32 -12.30 -25.53
CA ILE A 1137 -15.55 -12.75 -26.69
C ILE A 1137 -14.31 -13.51 -26.21
N SER A 1138 -14.37 -14.83 -26.33
CA SER A 1138 -13.28 -15.72 -25.92
C SER A 1138 -13.19 -16.96 -26.79
N LEU A 1139 -12.00 -17.56 -26.85
CA LEU A 1139 -11.75 -18.87 -27.43
C LEU A 1139 -10.80 -19.63 -26.50
N GLY A 1140 -11.32 -20.59 -25.74
CA GLY A 1140 -10.57 -21.25 -24.68
C GLY A 1140 -10.08 -20.23 -23.63
N GLN A 1141 -8.78 -20.28 -23.32
CA GLN A 1141 -8.13 -19.39 -22.35
C GLN A 1141 -7.65 -18.04 -22.95
N HIS A 1142 -8.19 -17.65 -24.11
CA HIS A 1142 -7.85 -16.40 -24.79
C HIS A 1142 -9.08 -15.49 -24.88
N TYR A 1143 -8.99 -14.30 -24.28
CA TYR A 1143 -10.11 -13.37 -24.10
C TYR A 1143 -9.80 -12.04 -24.77
N LEU A 1144 -10.71 -11.52 -25.61
CA LEU A 1144 -10.58 -10.15 -26.11
C LEU A 1144 -11.00 -9.19 -24.99
N ASN A 1145 -10.04 -8.44 -24.43
CA ASN A 1145 -10.29 -7.51 -23.35
C ASN A 1145 -10.91 -6.21 -23.91
N HIS A 1146 -10.19 -5.53 -24.79
CA HIS A 1146 -10.67 -4.30 -25.43
C HIS A 1146 -10.01 -4.02 -26.77
N ILE A 1147 -10.64 -3.11 -27.51
CA ILE A 1147 -10.13 -2.53 -28.74
C ILE A 1147 -9.86 -1.05 -28.51
N ASP A 1148 -8.66 -0.63 -28.86
CA ASP A 1148 -8.24 0.76 -28.90
C ASP A 1148 -8.17 1.25 -30.35
N PHE A 1149 -8.58 2.50 -30.60
CA PHE A 1149 -8.55 3.10 -31.94
C PHE A 1149 -8.03 4.54 -31.89
N SER A 1150 -7.12 4.88 -32.79
CA SER A 1150 -6.57 6.23 -32.93
C SER A 1150 -6.57 6.67 -34.40
N ILE A 1151 -6.89 7.95 -34.63
CA ILE A 1151 -6.59 8.65 -35.88
C ILE A 1151 -5.55 9.72 -35.60
N TYR A 1152 -4.64 9.96 -36.54
CA TYR A 1152 -3.58 10.94 -36.36
C TYR A 1152 -3.20 11.63 -37.68
N ALA A 1153 -2.60 12.80 -37.54
CA ALA A 1153 -1.97 13.55 -38.61
C ALA A 1153 -0.59 14.03 -38.16
N GLN A 1154 0.38 14.02 -39.07
CA GLN A 1154 1.74 14.50 -38.82
C GLN A 1154 2.17 15.49 -39.89
N GLY A 1155 2.92 16.51 -39.50
CA GLY A 1155 3.63 17.42 -40.40
C GLY A 1155 5.11 17.39 -40.09
N LEU A 1156 5.96 17.34 -41.11
CA LEU A 1156 7.41 17.35 -40.96
C LEU A 1156 7.99 18.38 -41.93
N VAL A 1157 8.74 19.34 -41.40
CA VAL A 1157 9.61 20.22 -42.18
C VAL A 1157 11.04 19.80 -41.87
N ALA A 1158 11.77 19.33 -42.88
CA ALA A 1158 13.10 18.77 -42.69
C ALA A 1158 14.05 19.22 -43.79
N ARG A 1159 15.32 19.46 -43.45
CA ARG A 1159 16.37 19.64 -44.45
C ARG A 1159 16.85 18.27 -44.89
N THR A 1160 16.41 17.84 -46.06
CA THR A 1160 16.71 16.52 -46.64
C THR A 1160 16.81 16.62 -48.16
N PRO A 1161 17.54 15.71 -48.84
CA PRO A 1161 17.59 15.67 -50.31
C PRO A 1161 16.26 15.30 -50.98
N VAL A 1162 15.25 14.85 -50.22
CA VAL A 1162 13.98 14.30 -50.75
C VAL A 1162 12.92 15.38 -51.00
N ALA A 1163 12.55 16.13 -49.97
CA ALA A 1163 11.55 17.21 -50.01
C ALA A 1163 11.70 18.10 -48.76
N ASP A 1164 11.24 19.35 -48.81
CA ASP A 1164 11.33 20.24 -47.65
C ASP A 1164 10.17 20.05 -46.65
N THR A 1165 9.02 19.59 -47.13
CA THR A 1165 7.78 19.48 -46.34
C THR A 1165 7.07 18.17 -46.64
N PHE A 1166 6.62 17.50 -45.57
CA PHE A 1166 5.86 16.26 -45.61
C PHE A 1166 4.62 16.39 -44.73
N VAL A 1167 3.53 15.75 -45.14
CA VAL A 1167 2.30 15.60 -44.36
C VAL A 1167 1.91 14.13 -44.37
N SER A 1168 1.50 13.58 -43.23
CA SER A 1168 0.98 12.22 -43.11
C SER A 1168 -0.36 12.22 -42.41
N LEU A 1169 -1.26 11.35 -42.84
CA LEU A 1169 -2.54 11.07 -42.19
C LEU A 1169 -2.69 9.55 -42.06
N GLY A 1170 -3.04 9.09 -40.87
CA GLY A 1170 -3.16 7.67 -40.61
C GLY A 1170 -4.14 7.32 -39.50
N ALA A 1171 -4.37 6.02 -39.37
CA ALA A 1171 -5.20 5.42 -38.33
C ALA A 1171 -4.58 4.10 -37.87
N GLN A 1172 -4.83 3.74 -36.61
CA GLN A 1172 -4.40 2.48 -36.02
C GLN A 1172 -5.50 1.92 -35.12
N ILE A 1173 -5.71 0.60 -35.19
CA ILE A 1173 -6.59 -0.17 -34.33
C ILE A 1173 -5.79 -1.27 -33.64
N ASP A 1174 -6.01 -1.45 -32.35
CA ASP A 1174 -5.29 -2.38 -31.49
C ASP A 1174 -6.30 -3.29 -30.77
N PHE A 1175 -6.19 -4.60 -30.97
CA PHE A 1175 -6.99 -5.64 -30.32
C PHE A 1175 -6.16 -6.24 -29.18
N LEU A 1176 -6.57 -6.00 -27.94
CA LEU A 1176 -5.84 -6.46 -26.75
C LEU A 1176 -6.48 -7.73 -26.21
N PHE A 1177 -5.70 -8.81 -26.16
CA PHE A 1177 -6.13 -10.09 -25.64
C PHE A 1177 -5.45 -10.40 -24.30
N LYS A 1178 -6.22 -10.97 -23.37
CA LYS A 1178 -5.68 -11.63 -22.17
C LYS A 1178 -5.60 -13.14 -22.42
N HIS A 1179 -4.55 -13.79 -21.94
CA HIS A 1179 -4.30 -15.22 -22.06
C HIS A 1179 -4.02 -15.80 -20.68
N TRP A 1180 -4.73 -16.87 -20.31
CA TRP A 1180 -4.70 -17.44 -18.97
C TRP A 1180 -4.76 -16.35 -17.87
N PHE A 1181 -5.62 -15.35 -18.10
CA PHE A 1181 -5.89 -14.18 -17.26
C PHE A 1181 -4.74 -13.19 -17.01
N ASN A 1182 -3.48 -13.64 -17.02
CA ASN A 1182 -2.33 -12.87 -16.55
C ASN A 1182 -1.31 -12.50 -17.63
N LEU A 1183 -1.44 -13.02 -18.86
CA LEU A 1183 -0.58 -12.65 -19.99
C LEU A 1183 -1.36 -11.79 -20.97
N GLU A 1184 -0.74 -10.75 -21.53
CA GLU A 1184 -1.38 -9.86 -22.51
C GLU A 1184 -0.69 -9.95 -23.86
N THR A 1185 -1.49 -10.07 -24.94
CA THR A 1185 -1.02 -9.87 -26.32
C THR A 1185 -1.77 -8.73 -26.98
N THR A 1186 -1.19 -8.19 -28.04
CA THR A 1186 -1.85 -7.15 -28.84
C THR A 1186 -1.71 -7.47 -30.32
N PHE A 1187 -2.84 -7.54 -31.02
CA PHE A 1187 -2.85 -7.54 -32.48
C PHE A 1187 -3.19 -6.13 -32.97
N SER A 1188 -2.29 -5.53 -33.73
CA SER A 1188 -2.41 -4.16 -34.20
C SER A 1188 -2.44 -4.11 -35.72
N ALA A 1189 -3.30 -3.24 -36.24
CA ALA A 1189 -3.36 -2.92 -37.66
C ALA A 1189 -3.34 -1.39 -37.84
N GLY A 1190 -2.56 -0.90 -38.79
CA GLY A 1190 -2.51 0.53 -39.09
C GLY A 1190 -2.36 0.80 -40.57
N ILE A 1191 -2.82 1.98 -40.98
CA ILE A 1191 -2.71 2.49 -42.35
C ILE A 1191 -2.36 3.97 -42.30
N ALA A 1192 -1.49 4.41 -43.20
CA ALA A 1192 -1.14 5.80 -43.32
C ALA A 1192 -0.86 6.18 -44.78
N LYS A 1193 -1.10 7.43 -45.11
CA LYS A 1193 -0.72 8.04 -46.39
C LYS A 1193 0.08 9.29 -46.13
N ALA A 1194 1.23 9.40 -46.78
CA ALA A 1194 2.09 10.58 -46.75
C ALA A 1194 2.08 11.32 -48.08
N TRP A 1195 2.21 12.64 -48.02
CA TRP A 1195 2.32 13.56 -49.16
C TRP A 1195 3.56 14.42 -48.98
N PHE A 1196 4.35 14.56 -50.05
CA PHE A 1196 5.57 15.36 -50.04
C PHE A 1196 5.92 15.77 -51.47
N SER A 1197 6.34 17.03 -51.66
CA SER A 1197 6.55 17.59 -53.01
C SER A 1197 5.32 17.34 -53.92
N ASN A 1198 5.52 16.75 -55.10
CA ASN A 1198 4.45 16.31 -56.03
C ASN A 1198 4.18 14.80 -55.95
N SER A 1199 4.59 14.12 -54.87
CA SER A 1199 4.43 12.68 -54.67
C SER A 1199 3.52 12.36 -53.49
N SER A 1200 3.03 11.13 -53.46
CA SER A 1200 2.36 10.57 -52.29
C SER A 1200 2.62 9.07 -52.21
N GLU A 1201 2.84 8.57 -51.01
CA GLU A 1201 3.02 7.16 -50.71
C GLU A 1201 2.05 6.73 -49.61
N TRP A 1202 1.75 5.44 -49.55
CA TRP A 1202 0.89 4.87 -48.52
C TRP A 1202 1.53 3.60 -47.99
N GLU A 1203 1.27 3.30 -46.72
CA GLU A 1203 1.71 2.06 -46.09
C GLU A 1203 0.63 1.53 -45.16
N TRP A 1204 0.76 0.26 -44.83
CA TRP A 1204 -0.03 -0.41 -43.82
C TRP A 1204 0.81 -1.45 -43.10
N PHE A 1205 0.35 -1.90 -41.94
CA PHE A 1205 0.95 -3.02 -41.24
C PHE A 1205 -0.09 -3.88 -40.54
N LEU A 1206 0.27 -5.14 -40.29
CA LEU A 1206 -0.33 -6.00 -39.28
C LEU A 1206 0.81 -6.45 -38.35
N SER A 1207 0.58 -6.40 -37.04
CA SER A 1207 1.61 -6.67 -36.04
C SER A 1207 1.02 -7.42 -34.87
N TYR A 1208 1.66 -8.51 -34.45
CA TYR A 1208 1.26 -9.29 -33.29
C TYR A 1208 2.32 -9.21 -32.19
N LYS A 1209 1.91 -8.79 -31.00
CA LYS A 1209 2.78 -8.63 -29.83
C LYS A 1209 2.50 -9.74 -28.87
N LEU A 1210 3.48 -10.63 -28.71
CA LEU A 1210 3.34 -11.89 -27.99
C LEU A 1210 3.26 -11.73 -26.47
N LEU A 1211 3.81 -10.65 -25.92
CA LEU A 1211 3.77 -10.30 -24.51
C LEU A 1211 3.82 -8.79 -24.39
N LYS A 1212 2.93 -8.21 -23.58
CA LYS A 1212 2.95 -6.79 -23.19
C LYS A 1212 3.72 -6.59 -21.89
N ASN A 1213 4.26 -5.38 -21.68
CA ASN A 1213 5.04 -4.99 -20.48
C ASN A 1213 4.09 -4.47 -19.41
#